data_AF-A0A914I1C3-F1
#
_entry.id   AF-A0A914I1C3-F1
#
_cell.length_a   1.000
_cell.length_b   1.000
_cell.length_c   1.000
_cell.angle_alpha   90.00
_cell.angle_beta   90.00
_cell.angle_gamma   90.00
#
_symmetry.space_group_name_H-M   'P 1'
#
loop_
_entity.id
_entity.type
_entity.pdbx_description
1 polymer ?
#
loop_
_entity_poly.entity_id
_entity_poly.type
_entity_poly.pdbx_seq_one_letter_code
_entity_poly.pdbx_strand_id
1 'polypeptide(L)'
;MRRHCSRKHYLIIQTPPFFEPNYEQKDDALPDESQLHKAFVDGVESLEYMYSSQVGKAKVFELVERPANVEELRKCYGTEPKRKANRRQWTQNGQIYVYSAYLDERTNSIFPGKPSVQVLSSSFGILPLHWAWDGTVVRARVRWIWQRAWDPRTEFYNPFLFTCPMPSTNLGNNVESLVLISRNSFCVKSGEGVGIANFTKITKPAKSSIITEQSVFGIRPDRIKIAVCTKGLDFLEESAAFSARKIVEWVLLQRALGANAVTLYFYWIPPNVRNALQRMADRKQLEIVELNLPANSPNQPFIRHQFIQRNRQQKRRHELIPYNDCFNRYSATHHFVLIADIDEVVVPLRHQRWQQLLHELLARGKWRAEPSSISVRNVFKFWHNKNSSGQNANNNTENIASLFSLCWRSDTAQESGRYGKSFVNTRSIASVFNHFGLHRLHANVSNTLHVSEEDALKLHWRQQCPEEELGIEKCQQLNTNLIRDHLLDRFRDEVEEEVIEDGTSEEEDLAKALALSETVEIKTGRIGVTDKDELRQICESWKVKALAANAYLSGTHEGASTSAIPAIRGNQIKEKEKPLFRVEQGELQLSSAMVAIKAAYRILFGWRKVEGFDTKFEFENESSFSNAPMILPKAKLNQLKYEAII
;
A
#
# COMPACT_ATOMS: atom_id res chain seq x y z
N MET A 1 -37.22 35.20 -55.00
CA MET A 1 -37.38 33.76 -55.28
C MET A 1 -36.06 33.17 -55.75
N ARG A 2 -35.56 32.14 -55.04
CA ARG A 2 -34.63 31.05 -55.44
C ARG A 2 -33.24 31.39 -56.05
N ARG A 3 -32.17 30.65 -55.75
CA ARG A 3 -31.73 29.82 -54.61
C ARG A 3 -30.27 29.48 -54.91
N HIS A 4 -29.45 29.50 -53.86
CA HIS A 4 -28.02 29.21 -53.88
C HIS A 4 -27.65 27.77 -54.25
N CYS A 5 -26.41 27.70 -54.73
CA CYS A 5 -25.53 26.59 -55.06
C CYS A 5 -25.41 25.44 -54.04
N SER A 6 -25.23 24.24 -54.62
CA SER A 6 -24.25 23.21 -54.27
C SER A 6 -24.28 22.60 -52.85
N ARG A 7 -25.01 21.49 -52.73
CA ARG A 7 -24.81 20.47 -51.68
C ARG A 7 -23.49 19.70 -51.93
N LYS A 8 -22.54 19.81 -51.00
CA LYS A 8 -21.54 18.75 -50.76
C LYS A 8 -22.08 17.82 -49.69
N HIS A 9 -22.16 16.54 -50.00
CA HIS A 9 -22.51 15.50 -49.03
C HIS A 9 -21.36 15.31 -48.03
N TYR A 10 -21.64 15.53 -46.75
CA TYR A 10 -20.84 14.99 -45.65
C TYR A 10 -21.64 13.81 -45.06
N LEU A 11 -21.02 12.64 -45.11
CA LEU A 11 -21.49 11.44 -44.42
C LEU A 11 -21.30 11.69 -42.91
N ILE A 12 -22.37 12.06 -42.21
CA ILE A 12 -22.37 12.10 -40.74
C ILE A 12 -22.62 10.66 -40.29
N ILE A 13 -21.56 9.96 -39.90
CA ILE A 13 -21.71 8.72 -39.13
C ILE A 13 -22.14 9.16 -37.73
N GLN A 14 -23.46 9.25 -37.51
CA GLN A 14 -24.02 9.30 -36.16
C GLN A 14 -23.69 7.95 -35.50
N THR A 15 -22.76 7.95 -34.55
CA THR A 15 -22.66 6.84 -33.60
C THR A 15 -23.98 6.75 -32.83
N PRO A 16 -24.63 5.58 -32.75
CA PRO A 16 -25.88 5.44 -32.01
C PRO A 16 -25.63 5.75 -30.52
N PRO A 17 -26.64 6.30 -29.81
CA PRO A 17 -26.54 6.47 -28.36
C PRO A 17 -26.34 5.10 -27.72
N PHE A 18 -25.20 4.92 -27.05
CA PHE A 18 -24.95 3.76 -26.21
C PHE A 18 -25.92 3.80 -25.03
N PHE A 19 -26.90 2.89 -25.02
CA PHE A 19 -27.84 2.68 -23.92
C PHE A 19 -27.07 2.34 -22.63
N GLU A 20 -27.41 3.03 -21.54
CA GLU A 20 -27.13 2.56 -20.19
C GLU A 20 -28.00 1.31 -19.94
N PRO A 21 -27.46 0.18 -19.46
CA PRO A 21 -28.31 -0.80 -18.82
C PRO A 21 -28.77 -0.19 -17.48
N ASN A 22 -30.01 0.32 -17.45
CA ASN A 22 -30.73 0.48 -16.20
C ASN A 22 -30.91 -0.91 -15.60
N TYR A 23 -30.06 -1.27 -14.63
CA TYR A 23 -30.29 -2.41 -13.75
C TYR A 23 -31.40 -2.05 -12.74
N GLU A 24 -32.61 -1.80 -13.24
CA GLU A 24 -33.82 -2.13 -12.49
C GLU A 24 -34.17 -3.56 -12.92
N GLN A 25 -33.92 -4.52 -12.03
CA GLN A 25 -34.23 -5.93 -12.25
C GLN A 25 -35.71 -6.10 -12.65
N LYS A 26 -35.95 -6.45 -13.91
CA LYS A 26 -36.94 -7.46 -14.26
C LYS A 26 -36.15 -8.70 -14.66
N ASP A 27 -36.08 -9.67 -13.75
CA ASP A 27 -35.20 -10.86 -13.83
C ASP A 27 -35.53 -11.85 -14.97
N ASP A 28 -36.42 -11.54 -15.92
CA ASP A 28 -36.87 -12.51 -16.94
C ASP A 28 -36.83 -11.99 -18.40
N ALA A 29 -36.22 -10.84 -18.70
CA ALA A 29 -36.10 -10.38 -20.08
C ALA A 29 -34.84 -10.97 -20.75
N LEU A 30 -35.03 -11.84 -21.75
CA LEU A 30 -33.96 -12.24 -22.68
C LEU A 30 -33.27 -10.99 -23.24
N PRO A 31 -31.93 -10.97 -23.34
CA PRO A 31 -31.22 -9.83 -23.91
C PRO A 31 -31.72 -9.57 -25.34
N ASP A 32 -32.07 -8.32 -25.62
CA ASP A 32 -32.46 -7.83 -26.95
C ASP A 32 -31.44 -8.32 -28.01
N GLU A 33 -31.92 -8.77 -29.18
CA GLU A 33 -31.09 -9.25 -30.29
C GLU A 33 -29.96 -8.28 -30.65
N SER A 34 -30.20 -6.97 -30.49
CA SER A 34 -29.19 -5.93 -30.66
C SER A 34 -28.01 -6.07 -29.69
N GLN A 35 -28.27 -6.41 -28.42
CA GLN A 35 -27.24 -6.64 -27.40
C GLN A 35 -26.47 -7.93 -27.66
N LEU A 36 -27.17 -8.97 -28.09
CA LEU A 36 -26.54 -10.25 -28.45
C LEU A 36 -25.64 -10.10 -29.67
N HIS A 37 -26.12 -9.41 -30.71
CA HIS A 37 -25.35 -9.13 -31.91
C HIS A 37 -24.09 -8.32 -31.61
N LYS A 38 -24.22 -7.29 -30.77
CA LYS A 38 -23.07 -6.49 -30.35
C LYS A 38 -22.06 -7.31 -29.55
N ALA A 39 -22.51 -8.10 -28.57
CA ALA A 39 -21.62 -8.98 -27.81
C ALA A 39 -20.89 -10.00 -28.72
N PHE A 40 -21.58 -10.50 -29.75
CA PHE A 40 -20.97 -11.36 -30.76
C PHE A 40 -19.90 -10.62 -31.58
N VAL A 41 -20.20 -9.43 -32.09
CA VAL A 41 -19.25 -8.61 -32.87
C VAL A 41 -18.02 -8.24 -32.04
N ASP A 42 -18.21 -7.78 -30.80
CA ASP A 42 -17.13 -7.42 -29.88
C ASP A 42 -16.26 -8.65 -29.53
N GLY A 43 -16.90 -9.83 -29.42
CA GLY A 43 -16.22 -11.11 -29.22
C GLY A 43 -15.36 -11.52 -30.42
N VAL A 44 -15.89 -11.41 -31.64
CA VAL A 44 -15.16 -11.71 -32.89
C VAL A 44 -13.95 -10.78 -33.04
N GLU A 45 -14.13 -9.48 -32.82
CA GLU A 45 -13.05 -8.50 -32.93
C GLU A 45 -11.93 -8.77 -31.90
N SER A 46 -12.31 -9.17 -30.68
CA SER A 46 -11.35 -9.57 -29.65
C SER A 46 -10.52 -10.79 -30.08
N LEU A 47 -11.16 -11.78 -30.70
CA LEU A 47 -10.48 -12.97 -31.23
C LEU A 47 -9.55 -12.63 -32.40
N GLU A 48 -9.99 -11.75 -33.32
CA GLU A 48 -9.17 -11.25 -34.42
C GLU A 48 -7.94 -10.51 -33.92
N TYR A 49 -8.09 -9.69 -32.87
CA TYR A 49 -6.96 -9.00 -32.24
C TYR A 49 -5.99 -9.99 -31.59
N MET A 50 -6.49 -11.00 -30.87
CA MET A 50 -5.64 -12.04 -30.27
C MET A 50 -4.85 -12.81 -31.32
N TYR A 51 -5.51 -13.23 -32.41
CA TYR A 51 -4.86 -13.87 -33.55
C TYR A 51 -3.79 -12.96 -34.15
N SER A 52 -4.14 -11.69 -34.41
CA SER A 52 -3.20 -10.68 -34.92
C SER A 52 -2.02 -10.48 -33.99
N SER A 53 -2.21 -10.58 -32.67
CA SER A 53 -1.14 -10.43 -31.68
C SER A 53 -0.18 -11.61 -31.71
N GLN A 54 -0.69 -12.84 -31.90
CA GLN A 54 0.15 -14.03 -32.04
C GLN A 54 1.05 -13.97 -33.28
N VAL A 55 0.54 -13.42 -34.39
CA VAL A 55 1.31 -13.25 -35.63
C VAL A 55 2.10 -11.93 -35.70
N GLY A 56 2.16 -11.17 -34.60
CA GLY A 56 2.90 -9.90 -34.53
C GLY A 56 2.34 -8.74 -35.37
N LYS A 57 1.08 -8.84 -35.82
CA LYS A 57 0.38 -7.84 -36.64
C LYS A 57 -0.58 -6.96 -35.84
N ALA A 58 -0.81 -7.25 -34.56
CA ALA A 58 -1.70 -6.46 -33.73
C ALA A 58 -1.20 -5.03 -33.57
N LYS A 59 -2.13 -4.07 -33.70
CA LYS A 59 -1.85 -2.66 -33.47
C LYS A 59 -1.64 -2.43 -31.97
N VAL A 60 -0.44 -1.98 -31.60
CA VAL A 60 -0.10 -1.58 -30.24
C VAL A 60 -0.36 -0.08 -30.06
N PHE A 61 -0.88 0.32 -28.91
CA PHE A 61 -1.03 1.75 -28.58
C PHE A 61 0.35 2.42 -28.42
N GLU A 62 0.46 3.69 -28.84
CA GLU A 62 1.71 4.43 -28.69
C GLU A 62 2.05 4.61 -27.19
N LEU A 63 3.22 4.15 -26.77
CA LEU A 63 3.70 4.29 -25.38
C LEU A 63 4.27 5.70 -25.09
N VAL A 64 4.50 6.48 -26.15
CA VAL A 64 4.92 7.88 -26.12
C VAL A 64 3.99 8.66 -27.03
N GLU A 65 3.19 9.55 -26.46
CA GLU A 65 2.27 10.36 -27.26
C GLU A 65 2.99 11.53 -27.94
N ARG A 66 2.58 11.79 -29.18
CA ARG A 66 3.06 12.91 -29.99
C ARG A 66 2.51 14.24 -29.45
N PRO A 67 3.20 15.37 -29.73
CA PRO A 67 2.69 16.69 -29.39
C PRO A 67 1.26 16.92 -29.86
N ALA A 68 0.48 17.53 -28.99
CA ALA A 68 -0.92 17.84 -29.18
C ALA A 68 -1.13 19.35 -29.18
N ASN A 69 -1.97 19.83 -30.09
CA ASN A 69 -2.45 21.21 -30.01
C ASN A 69 -3.33 21.37 -28.76
N VAL A 70 -3.15 22.49 -28.06
CA VAL A 70 -4.00 22.87 -26.94
C VAL A 70 -5.27 23.51 -27.49
N GLU A 71 -6.39 22.81 -27.34
CA GLU A 71 -7.71 23.33 -27.68
C GLU A 71 -8.36 23.90 -26.42
N GLU A 72 -8.40 25.23 -26.30
CA GLU A 72 -9.06 25.99 -25.24
C GLU A 72 -10.38 26.58 -25.78
N LEU A 73 -11.51 26.20 -25.17
CA LEU A 73 -12.80 26.85 -25.43
C LEU A 73 -13.02 27.95 -24.38
N ARG A 74 -12.96 29.20 -24.84
CA ARG A 74 -13.17 30.41 -24.00
C ARG A 74 -14.65 30.81 -24.00
N LYS A 75 -15.08 31.51 -22.95
CA LYS A 75 -16.47 31.98 -22.74
C LYS A 75 -17.49 30.84 -22.59
N CYS A 76 -17.08 29.72 -22.02
CA CYS A 76 -18.02 28.66 -21.61
C CYS A 76 -18.50 28.96 -20.19
N TYR A 77 -19.79 29.26 -20.04
CA TYR A 77 -20.43 29.44 -18.74
C TYR A 77 -20.58 28.06 -18.11
N GLY A 78 -19.79 27.79 -17.07
CA GLY A 78 -19.86 26.53 -16.33
C GLY A 78 -20.97 26.54 -15.30
N THR A 79 -21.33 25.36 -14.81
CA THR A 79 -22.18 25.20 -13.63
C THR A 79 -21.47 25.59 -12.36
N GLU A 80 -22.21 26.18 -11.42
CA GLU A 80 -21.75 26.26 -10.05
C GLU A 80 -21.56 24.85 -9.46
N PRO A 81 -20.49 24.62 -8.69
CA PRO A 81 -20.22 23.33 -8.08
C PRO A 81 -21.28 22.99 -7.03
N LYS A 82 -22.15 22.00 -7.30
CA LYS A 82 -23.13 21.51 -6.32
C LYS A 82 -22.50 20.65 -5.21
N ARG A 83 -21.46 19.87 -5.53
CA ARG A 83 -20.75 19.03 -4.56
C ARG A 83 -19.24 19.08 -4.82
N LYS A 84 -18.50 19.52 -3.80
CA LYS A 84 -17.06 19.30 -3.71
C LYS A 84 -16.86 17.93 -3.10
N ALA A 85 -16.38 16.97 -3.87
CA ALA A 85 -16.01 15.69 -3.27
C ALA A 85 -14.77 15.88 -2.40
N ASN A 86 -14.83 15.31 -1.19
CA ASN A 86 -13.66 15.17 -0.35
C ASN A 86 -12.60 14.33 -1.09
N ARG A 87 -11.33 14.50 -0.69
CA ARG A 87 -10.24 13.68 -1.22
C ARG A 87 -10.62 12.18 -1.07
N ARG A 88 -10.44 11.40 -2.14
CA ARG A 88 -10.50 9.92 -2.16
C ARG A 88 -11.90 9.29 -2.25
N GLN A 89 -12.87 9.98 -2.86
CA GLN A 89 -14.15 9.39 -3.26
C GLN A 89 -14.36 9.52 -4.77
N TRP A 90 -15.00 8.51 -5.37
CA TRP A 90 -15.37 8.55 -6.78
C TRP A 90 -16.39 9.66 -7.03
N THR A 91 -16.06 10.58 -7.93
CA THR A 91 -17.04 11.51 -8.51
C THR A 91 -17.54 10.96 -9.82
N GLN A 92 -18.83 11.12 -10.11
CA GLN A 92 -19.43 10.62 -11.34
C GLN A 92 -19.89 11.79 -12.21
N ASN A 93 -19.52 11.75 -13.50
CA ASN A 93 -20.03 12.65 -14.52
C ASN A 93 -20.38 11.82 -15.77
N GLY A 94 -21.67 11.49 -15.91
CA GLY A 94 -22.15 10.51 -16.89
C GLY A 94 -21.53 9.14 -16.62
N GLN A 95 -20.88 8.56 -17.64
CA GLN A 95 -20.23 7.25 -17.57
C GLN A 95 -18.77 7.30 -17.05
N ILE A 96 -18.31 8.46 -16.59
CA ILE A 96 -16.93 8.67 -16.13
C ILE A 96 -16.93 8.77 -14.62
N TYR A 97 -16.19 7.88 -13.99
CA TYR A 97 -15.94 7.87 -12.55
C TYR A 97 -14.53 8.40 -12.34
N VAL A 98 -14.39 9.59 -11.75
CA VAL A 98 -13.09 10.20 -11.47
C VAL A 98 -12.69 9.87 -10.03
N TYR A 99 -11.47 9.35 -9.85
CA TYR A 99 -10.94 8.95 -8.56
C TYR A 99 -10.10 10.05 -7.91
N SER A 100 -9.16 10.62 -8.66
CA SER A 100 -8.24 11.64 -8.15
C SER A 100 -7.68 12.53 -9.27
N ALA A 101 -7.19 13.71 -8.88
CA ALA A 101 -6.59 14.68 -9.79
C ALA A 101 -5.33 15.29 -9.16
N TYR A 102 -4.24 15.36 -9.93
CA TYR A 102 -2.94 15.87 -9.50
C TYR A 102 -2.40 16.90 -10.49
N LEU A 103 -1.84 17.99 -9.97
CA LEU A 103 -1.05 18.92 -10.78
C LEU A 103 0.30 18.27 -11.11
N ASP A 104 0.64 18.26 -12.38
CA ASP A 104 1.85 17.71 -12.94
C ASP A 104 2.59 18.79 -13.74
N GLU A 105 3.66 19.30 -13.13
CA GLU A 105 4.51 20.36 -13.69
C GLU A 105 5.73 19.79 -14.43
N ARG A 106 5.84 18.46 -14.54
CA ARG A 106 6.95 17.81 -15.25
C ARG A 106 6.86 18.11 -16.75
N THR A 107 8.03 18.21 -17.38
CA THR A 107 8.13 18.36 -18.83
C THR A 107 7.53 17.16 -19.55
N ASN A 108 6.65 17.40 -20.50
CA ASN A 108 5.96 16.36 -21.26
C ASN A 108 5.90 16.71 -22.75
N SER A 109 5.87 15.69 -23.61
CA SER A 109 5.82 15.83 -25.07
C SER A 109 4.44 16.22 -25.59
N ILE A 110 3.38 15.90 -24.85
CA ILE A 110 2.00 16.16 -25.26
C ILE A 110 1.72 17.66 -25.31
N PHE A 111 2.07 18.37 -24.24
CA PHE A 111 1.89 19.81 -24.09
C PHE A 111 3.23 20.46 -23.71
N PRO A 112 4.15 20.65 -24.68
CA PRO A 112 5.47 21.20 -24.41
C PRO A 112 5.40 22.56 -23.70
N GLY A 113 6.16 22.71 -22.61
CA GLY A 113 6.25 23.96 -21.84
C GLY A 113 5.01 24.33 -21.03
N LYS A 114 4.00 23.46 -20.94
CA LYS A 114 2.79 23.69 -20.15
C LYS A 114 2.61 22.63 -19.06
N PRO A 115 2.38 23.04 -17.79
CA PRO A 115 1.89 22.14 -16.77
C PRO A 115 0.56 21.51 -17.16
N SER A 116 0.25 20.38 -16.55
CA SER A 116 -0.99 19.65 -16.83
C SER A 116 -1.63 19.11 -15.56
N VAL A 117 -2.92 18.84 -15.61
CA VAL A 117 -3.64 18.11 -14.56
C VAL A 117 -3.79 16.67 -15.03
N GLN A 118 -3.26 15.74 -14.23
CA GLN A 118 -3.44 14.30 -14.40
C GLN A 118 -4.69 13.88 -13.62
N VAL A 119 -5.74 13.46 -14.34
CA VAL A 119 -7.00 13.01 -13.74
C VAL A 119 -7.14 11.51 -13.94
N LEU A 120 -7.12 10.78 -12.83
CA LEU A 120 -7.27 9.33 -12.80
C LEU A 120 -8.75 8.97 -12.70
N SER A 121 -9.19 8.04 -13.52
CA SER A 121 -10.60 7.71 -13.66
C SER A 121 -10.83 6.27 -14.10
N SER A 122 -12.09 5.86 -14.06
CA SER A 122 -12.59 4.59 -14.56
C SER A 122 -13.86 4.84 -15.38
N SER A 123 -14.05 4.08 -16.46
CA SER A 123 -15.28 4.13 -17.26
C SER A 123 -15.52 2.76 -17.90
N PHE A 124 -16.79 2.44 -18.14
CA PHE A 124 -17.15 1.22 -18.85
C PHE A 124 -16.91 1.40 -20.36
N GLY A 125 -16.21 0.47 -21.00
CA GLY A 125 -15.90 0.55 -22.43
C GLY A 125 -14.73 1.48 -22.77
N ILE A 126 -14.72 1.97 -24.02
CA ILE A 126 -13.68 2.86 -24.58
C ILE A 126 -14.16 4.31 -24.62
N LEU A 127 -13.23 5.24 -24.41
CA LEU A 127 -13.47 6.68 -24.28
C LEU A 127 -12.78 7.47 -25.41
N PRO A 128 -13.53 8.03 -26.39
CA PRO A 128 -12.90 8.67 -27.57
C PRO A 128 -12.51 10.15 -27.40
N LEU A 129 -13.26 10.97 -26.65
CA LEU A 129 -13.02 12.41 -26.53
C LEU A 129 -13.58 13.00 -25.23
N HIS A 130 -12.79 13.86 -24.58
CA HIS A 130 -13.15 14.43 -23.28
C HIS A 130 -12.65 15.85 -23.10
N TRP A 131 -13.39 16.61 -22.28
CA TRP A 131 -13.13 17.99 -21.93
C TRP A 131 -12.96 18.12 -20.42
N ALA A 132 -12.01 18.97 -20.01
CA ALA A 132 -11.77 19.33 -18.63
C ALA A 132 -12.16 20.78 -18.36
N TRP A 133 -12.81 21.07 -17.23
CA TRP A 133 -13.17 22.43 -16.82
C TRP A 133 -12.60 22.78 -15.44
N ASP A 134 -11.89 23.91 -15.38
CA ASP A 134 -11.42 24.61 -14.17
C ASP A 134 -11.61 26.13 -14.39
N GLY A 135 -12.83 26.54 -14.73
CA GLY A 135 -13.15 27.90 -15.22
C GLY A 135 -12.84 28.16 -16.70
N THR A 136 -12.03 27.32 -17.34
CA THR A 136 -11.83 27.24 -18.80
C THR A 136 -12.00 25.81 -19.26
N VAL A 137 -12.69 25.58 -20.38
CA VAL A 137 -12.84 24.25 -20.98
C VAL A 137 -11.62 23.95 -21.85
N VAL A 138 -10.92 22.86 -21.59
CA VAL A 138 -9.79 22.38 -22.40
C VAL A 138 -10.02 20.96 -22.88
N ARG A 139 -9.55 20.63 -24.08
CA ARG A 139 -9.59 19.24 -24.55
C ARG A 139 -8.54 18.41 -23.84
N ALA A 140 -8.98 17.35 -23.17
CA ALA A 140 -8.11 16.42 -22.47
C ALA A 140 -7.52 15.38 -23.44
N ARG A 141 -6.28 14.97 -23.18
CA ARG A 141 -5.67 13.78 -23.80
C ARG A 141 -5.96 12.56 -22.94
N VAL A 142 -6.42 11.49 -23.55
CA VAL A 142 -6.92 10.30 -22.85
C VAL A 142 -5.94 9.16 -23.05
N ARG A 143 -5.29 8.71 -21.97
CA ARG A 143 -4.54 7.46 -21.97
C ARG A 143 -5.37 6.35 -21.38
N TRP A 144 -5.52 5.27 -22.12
CA TRP A 144 -6.01 4.01 -21.57
C TRP A 144 -4.87 3.33 -20.81
N ILE A 145 -4.99 3.16 -19.49
CA ILE A 145 -3.92 2.60 -18.65
C ILE A 145 -3.93 1.05 -18.68
N TRP A 146 -4.53 0.46 -19.71
CA TRP A 146 -4.60 -0.98 -19.92
C TRP A 146 -4.12 -1.29 -21.33
N GLN A 147 -3.13 -2.18 -21.44
CA GLN A 147 -2.70 -2.62 -22.77
C GLN A 147 -3.68 -3.64 -23.31
N ARG A 148 -4.16 -3.40 -24.52
CA ARG A 148 -5.10 -4.28 -25.22
C ARG A 148 -4.57 -5.71 -25.37
N ALA A 149 -3.25 -5.87 -25.47
CA ALA A 149 -2.58 -7.18 -25.51
C ALA A 149 -2.78 -8.02 -24.24
N TRP A 150 -3.13 -7.44 -23.09
CA TRP A 150 -3.36 -8.18 -21.86
C TRP A 150 -4.76 -8.79 -21.80
N ASP A 151 -5.75 -8.08 -22.34
CA ASP A 151 -7.13 -8.51 -22.52
C ASP A 151 -7.82 -7.51 -23.46
N PRO A 152 -8.22 -7.92 -24.68
CA PRO A 152 -8.74 -6.99 -25.68
C PRO A 152 -10.20 -6.60 -25.47
N ARG A 153 -10.93 -7.34 -24.62
CA ARG A 153 -12.35 -7.14 -24.32
C ARG A 153 -12.62 -5.79 -23.67
N THR A 154 -13.73 -5.17 -24.06
CA THR A 154 -14.05 -3.79 -23.69
C THR A 154 -15.11 -3.69 -22.61
N GLU A 155 -15.79 -4.79 -22.30
CA GLU A 155 -16.96 -4.90 -21.40
C GLU A 155 -16.54 -4.92 -19.93
N PHE A 156 -15.63 -4.03 -19.57
CA PHE A 156 -15.04 -3.88 -18.26
C PHE A 156 -15.02 -2.41 -17.87
N TYR A 157 -14.94 -2.16 -16.56
CA TYR A 157 -14.51 -0.85 -16.08
C TYR A 157 -13.01 -0.70 -16.33
N ASN A 158 -12.68 0.18 -17.26
CA ASN A 158 -11.34 0.43 -17.74
C ASN A 158 -10.73 1.66 -17.07
N PRO A 159 -9.46 1.60 -16.64
CA PRO A 159 -8.77 2.73 -16.04
C PRO A 159 -8.24 3.70 -17.10
N PHE A 160 -8.48 5.01 -16.91
CA PHE A 160 -8.02 6.07 -17.80
C PHE A 160 -7.27 7.16 -17.05
N LEU A 161 -6.21 7.67 -17.67
CA LEU A 161 -5.48 8.86 -17.25
C LEU A 161 -5.76 9.99 -18.24
N PHE A 162 -6.51 10.99 -17.81
CA PHE A 162 -6.70 12.22 -18.57
C PHE A 162 -5.57 13.20 -18.27
N THR A 163 -4.87 13.68 -19.29
CA THR A 163 -3.92 14.79 -19.18
C THR A 163 -4.55 16.04 -19.75
N CYS A 164 -4.78 17.02 -18.88
CA CYS A 164 -5.46 18.27 -19.22
C CYS A 164 -4.44 19.42 -19.16
N PRO A 165 -4.19 20.17 -20.25
CA PRO A 165 -3.22 21.25 -20.21
C PRO A 165 -3.74 22.39 -19.32
N MET A 166 -2.89 22.98 -18.49
CA MET A 166 -3.27 24.14 -17.70
C MET A 166 -3.59 25.32 -18.63
N PRO A 167 -4.74 26.01 -18.43
CA PRO A 167 -5.11 27.16 -19.25
C PRO A 167 -4.09 28.30 -19.16
N SER A 168 -3.94 29.05 -20.26
CA SER A 168 -2.94 30.13 -20.37
C SER A 168 -3.27 31.36 -19.50
N THR A 169 -4.52 31.50 -19.03
CA THR A 169 -4.93 32.55 -18.10
C THR A 169 -4.59 32.16 -16.67
N ASN A 170 -3.63 32.86 -16.06
CA ASN A 170 -3.18 32.68 -14.68
C ASN A 170 -4.36 32.44 -13.71
N LEU A 171 -4.54 31.18 -13.30
CA LEU A 171 -5.30 30.85 -12.10
C LEU A 171 -4.42 31.29 -10.93
N GLY A 172 -4.69 32.49 -10.42
CA GLY A 172 -4.00 33.06 -9.27
C GLY A 172 -3.91 32.06 -8.11
N ASN A 173 -2.84 32.19 -7.32
CA ASN A 173 -2.40 31.27 -6.26
C ASN A 173 -3.45 30.90 -5.17
N ASN A 174 -4.69 31.40 -5.22
CA ASN A 174 -5.66 31.34 -4.13
C ASN A 174 -7.01 30.68 -4.43
N VAL A 175 -7.27 30.20 -5.66
CA VAL A 175 -8.52 29.45 -5.94
C VAL A 175 -8.27 27.97 -5.70
N GLU A 176 -9.16 27.30 -4.96
CA GLU A 176 -9.21 25.83 -4.93
C GLU A 176 -9.40 25.33 -6.37
N SER A 177 -8.32 24.92 -7.02
CA SER A 177 -8.37 24.41 -8.39
C SER A 177 -9.21 23.13 -8.41
N LEU A 178 -10.31 23.14 -9.16
CA LEU A 178 -11.26 22.04 -9.27
C LEU A 178 -11.27 21.57 -10.72
N VAL A 179 -11.34 20.26 -10.94
CA VAL A 179 -11.48 19.71 -12.29
C VAL A 179 -12.78 18.92 -12.43
N LEU A 180 -13.43 19.14 -13.56
CA LEU A 180 -14.57 18.37 -14.03
C LEU A 180 -14.20 17.73 -15.36
N ILE A 181 -14.43 16.41 -15.53
CA ILE A 181 -14.23 15.69 -16.78
C ILE A 181 -15.58 15.27 -17.36
N SER A 182 -15.77 15.46 -18.68
CA SER A 182 -16.96 14.98 -19.41
C SER A 182 -16.67 14.65 -20.86
N ARG A 183 -17.52 13.81 -21.43
CA ARG A 183 -17.53 13.47 -22.87
C ARG A 183 -17.93 14.66 -23.75
N ASN A 184 -18.86 15.49 -23.29
CA ASN A 184 -19.39 16.60 -24.05
C ASN A 184 -18.72 17.91 -23.62
N SER A 185 -18.51 18.83 -24.57
CA SER A 185 -18.10 20.19 -24.22
C SER A 185 -19.24 20.87 -23.46
N PHE A 186 -19.07 21.14 -22.16
CA PHE A 186 -20.05 21.85 -21.31
C PHE A 186 -20.22 23.34 -21.69
N CYS A 187 -19.96 23.72 -22.93
CA CYS A 187 -20.20 25.07 -23.41
C CYS A 187 -21.69 25.21 -23.71
N VAL A 188 -22.49 25.33 -22.65
CA VAL A 188 -23.92 25.62 -22.75
C VAL A 188 -24.07 27.13 -22.99
N LYS A 189 -24.91 27.53 -23.95
CA LYS A 189 -25.29 28.94 -24.13
C LYS A 189 -26.09 29.37 -22.90
N SER A 190 -25.85 30.58 -22.39
CA SER A 190 -26.57 31.11 -21.22
C SER A 190 -28.09 30.97 -21.41
N GLY A 191 -28.77 30.19 -20.55
CA GLY A 191 -30.23 30.06 -20.53
C GLY A 191 -30.77 28.63 -20.59
N GLU A 192 -29.98 27.64 -21.02
CA GLU A 192 -30.37 26.23 -20.93
C GLU A 192 -29.91 25.66 -19.58
N GLY A 193 -30.88 25.22 -18.77
CA GLY A 193 -30.63 24.70 -17.43
C GLY A 193 -29.54 23.64 -17.43
N VAL A 194 -28.42 23.95 -16.77
CA VAL A 194 -27.24 23.09 -16.82
C VAL A 194 -27.38 21.99 -15.77
N GLY A 195 -27.15 20.75 -16.18
CA GLY A 195 -27.19 19.57 -15.32
C GLY A 195 -26.18 19.62 -14.17
N ILE A 196 -26.45 18.83 -13.13
CA ILE A 196 -25.60 18.72 -11.93
C ILE A 196 -24.24 18.10 -12.31
N ALA A 197 -23.13 18.77 -11.99
CA ALA A 197 -21.77 18.27 -12.25
C ALA A 197 -20.97 18.10 -10.95
N ASN A 198 -20.20 17.02 -10.86
CA ASN A 198 -19.36 16.70 -9.70
C ASN A 198 -17.90 17.09 -9.97
N PHE A 199 -17.33 17.88 -9.05
CA PHE A 199 -15.99 18.42 -9.17
C PHE A 199 -15.00 17.66 -8.29
N THR A 200 -13.80 17.43 -8.83
CA THR A 200 -12.69 16.80 -8.13
C THR A 200 -11.63 17.84 -7.79
N LYS A 201 -11.18 17.87 -6.53
CA LYS A 201 -10.12 18.79 -6.10
C LYS A 201 -8.78 18.40 -6.70
N ILE A 202 -8.09 19.36 -7.31
CA ILE A 202 -6.73 19.16 -7.82
C ILE A 202 -5.76 19.17 -6.65
N THR A 203 -5.00 18.10 -6.50
CA THR A 203 -3.95 17.97 -5.50
C THR A 203 -2.67 18.60 -6.03
N LYS A 204 -2.16 19.61 -5.31
CA LYS A 204 -0.87 20.25 -5.58
C LYS A 204 0.15 19.79 -4.54
N PRO A 205 1.38 19.40 -4.94
CA PRO A 205 2.44 19.13 -3.98
C PRO A 205 2.79 20.42 -3.21
N ALA A 206 3.20 20.29 -1.95
CA ALA A 206 3.73 21.43 -1.21
C ALA A 206 5.02 21.92 -1.88
N LYS A 207 5.15 23.22 -2.11
CA LYS A 207 6.29 23.81 -2.83
C LYS A 207 7.65 23.42 -2.23
N SER A 208 7.73 23.32 -0.90
CA SER A 208 8.95 22.90 -0.18
C SER A 208 9.34 21.44 -0.39
N SER A 209 8.40 20.60 -0.86
CA SER A 209 8.60 19.17 -1.05
C SER A 209 8.98 18.79 -2.48
N ILE A 210 8.86 19.72 -3.44
CA ILE A 210 9.12 19.49 -4.85
C ILE A 210 10.62 19.26 -5.05
N ILE A 211 10.98 18.17 -5.72
CA ILE A 211 12.37 17.93 -6.14
C ILE A 211 12.70 18.86 -7.30
N THR A 212 13.82 19.59 -7.20
CA THR A 212 14.24 20.59 -8.20
C THR A 212 15.36 20.06 -9.09
N GLU A 213 15.96 18.94 -8.70
CA GLU A 213 17.05 18.29 -9.38
C GLU A 213 16.64 17.89 -10.81
N GLN A 214 17.41 18.38 -11.79
CA GLN A 214 17.10 18.19 -13.21
C GLN A 214 17.58 16.83 -13.77
N SER A 215 18.22 16.00 -12.96
CA SER A 215 18.67 14.67 -13.36
C SER A 215 18.96 13.83 -12.13
N VAL A 216 18.67 12.53 -12.16
CA VAL A 216 19.10 11.58 -11.10
C VAL A 216 20.61 11.27 -11.17
N PHE A 217 21.26 11.51 -12.30
CA PHE A 217 22.71 11.39 -12.42
C PHE A 217 23.42 12.47 -11.59
N GLY A 218 24.38 12.03 -10.77
CA GLY A 218 25.18 12.91 -9.91
C GLY A 218 24.46 13.37 -8.63
N ILE A 219 23.22 12.93 -8.38
CA ILE A 219 22.56 13.18 -7.09
C ILE A 219 23.27 12.34 -6.02
N ARG A 220 23.66 12.98 -4.92
CA ARG A 220 24.20 12.25 -3.76
C ARG A 220 23.21 11.19 -3.26
N PRO A 221 23.67 9.97 -2.89
CA PRO A 221 22.78 8.90 -2.46
C PRO A 221 21.74 9.32 -1.41
N ASP A 222 22.15 10.06 -0.39
CA ASP A 222 21.29 10.50 0.72
C ASP A 222 20.12 11.42 0.31
N ARG A 223 20.18 12.00 -0.90
CA ARG A 223 19.11 12.85 -1.45
C ARG A 223 18.12 12.10 -2.34
N ILE A 224 18.42 10.85 -2.71
CA ILE A 224 17.51 10.03 -3.51
C ILE A 224 16.32 9.65 -2.65
N LYS A 225 15.15 10.16 -3.06
CA LYS A 225 13.86 9.92 -2.41
C LYS A 225 13.08 8.81 -3.11
N ILE A 226 12.64 7.81 -2.34
CA ILE A 226 11.96 6.61 -2.83
C ILE A 226 10.63 6.44 -2.09
N ALA A 227 9.54 6.29 -2.83
CA ALA A 227 8.24 5.94 -2.27
C ALA A 227 7.87 4.48 -2.62
N VAL A 228 7.17 3.80 -1.71
CA VAL A 228 6.65 2.44 -1.92
C VAL A 228 5.13 2.48 -1.93
N CYS A 229 4.54 1.83 -2.93
CA CYS A 229 3.10 1.81 -3.18
C CYS A 229 2.61 0.37 -3.35
N THR A 230 1.47 0.04 -2.74
CA THR A 230 0.84 -1.26 -2.91
C THR A 230 -0.41 -1.19 -3.78
N LYS A 231 -0.87 -2.36 -4.22
CA LYS A 231 -2.25 -2.53 -4.72
C LYS A 231 -3.27 -2.37 -3.60
N GLY A 232 -4.54 -2.38 -3.99
CA GLY A 232 -5.66 -2.49 -3.04
C GLY A 232 -5.68 -3.86 -2.35
N LEU A 233 -5.39 -3.88 -1.06
CA LEU A 233 -5.47 -5.05 -0.19
C LEU A 233 -6.93 -5.36 0.15
N ASP A 234 -7.31 -6.63 0.11
CA ASP A 234 -8.68 -7.08 0.38
C ASP A 234 -8.64 -8.43 1.09
N PHE A 235 -8.72 -8.37 2.43
CA PHE A 235 -8.62 -9.53 3.31
C PHE A 235 -9.80 -9.52 4.28
N LEU A 236 -10.64 -10.55 4.23
CA LEU A 236 -11.77 -10.68 5.17
C LEU A 236 -11.30 -11.06 6.58
N GLU A 237 -10.26 -11.88 6.66
CA GLU A 237 -9.75 -12.49 7.89
C GLU A 237 -8.21 -12.58 7.85
N GLU A 238 -7.59 -12.80 9.01
CA GLU A 238 -6.17 -13.13 9.07
C GLU A 238 -5.90 -14.55 8.54
N SER A 239 -4.67 -14.78 8.11
CA SER A 239 -4.22 -16.07 7.61
C SER A 239 -2.70 -16.23 7.77
N ALA A 240 -2.18 -17.42 7.50
CA ALA A 240 -0.75 -17.62 7.36
C ALA A 240 -0.10 -16.69 6.30
N ALA A 241 -0.86 -16.16 5.35
CA ALA A 241 -0.38 -15.20 4.35
C ALA A 241 -0.35 -13.76 4.85
N PHE A 242 -1.22 -13.42 5.81
CA PHE A 242 -1.61 -12.06 6.11
C PHE A 242 -2.01 -11.93 7.58
N SER A 243 -1.24 -11.16 8.34
CA SER A 243 -1.51 -10.82 9.73
C SER A 243 -1.03 -9.42 10.05
N ALA A 244 -1.51 -8.83 11.14
CA ALA A 244 -1.08 -7.50 11.59
C ALA A 244 0.46 -7.42 11.67
N ARG A 245 1.08 -8.39 12.35
CA ARG A 245 2.53 -8.49 12.51
C ARG A 245 3.29 -8.46 11.19
N LYS A 246 2.88 -9.25 10.19
CA LYS A 246 3.60 -9.34 8.91
C LYS A 246 3.58 -8.04 8.13
N ILE A 247 2.45 -7.32 8.16
CA ILE A 247 2.35 -6.06 7.43
C ILE A 247 3.20 -5.00 8.13
N VAL A 248 3.20 -4.97 9.47
CA VAL A 248 4.07 -4.06 10.24
C VAL A 248 5.55 -4.37 9.95
N GLU A 249 5.96 -5.63 10.02
CA GLU A 249 7.32 -6.07 9.63
C GLU A 249 7.65 -5.64 8.19
N TRP A 250 6.73 -5.84 7.25
CA TRP A 250 6.91 -5.44 5.85
C TRP A 250 7.13 -3.93 5.73
N VAL A 251 6.27 -3.10 6.34
CA VAL A 251 6.37 -1.64 6.29
C VAL A 251 7.70 -1.16 6.89
N LEU A 252 8.08 -1.70 8.03
CA LEU A 252 9.34 -1.36 8.70
C LEU A 252 10.55 -1.79 7.86
N LEU A 253 10.51 -2.97 7.24
CA LEU A 253 11.55 -3.41 6.30
C LEU A 253 11.70 -2.46 5.11
N GLN A 254 10.60 -2.00 4.50
CA GLN A 254 10.68 -1.03 3.40
C GLN A 254 11.38 0.27 3.86
N ARG A 255 11.07 0.74 5.08
CA ARG A 255 11.71 1.95 5.64
C ARG A 255 13.19 1.74 5.95
N ALA A 256 13.55 0.63 6.58
CA ALA A 256 14.95 0.29 6.90
C ALA A 256 15.80 0.23 5.62
N LEU A 257 15.25 -0.35 4.54
CA LEU A 257 15.87 -0.42 3.21
C LEU A 257 15.97 0.93 2.49
N GLY A 258 15.25 1.96 2.94
CA GLY A 258 15.39 3.32 2.44
C GLY A 258 14.11 3.96 1.86
N ALA A 259 12.93 3.39 2.08
CA ALA A 259 11.68 4.07 1.71
C ALA A 259 11.49 5.36 2.53
N ASN A 260 11.29 6.49 1.85
CA ASN A 260 10.94 7.76 2.47
C ASN A 260 9.43 7.86 2.76
N ALA A 261 8.63 7.17 1.96
CA ALA A 261 7.19 7.08 2.12
C ALA A 261 6.72 5.67 1.78
N VAL A 262 5.77 5.14 2.55
CA VAL A 262 5.08 3.89 2.26
C VAL A 262 3.59 4.20 2.23
N THR A 263 2.88 3.72 1.22
CA THR A 263 1.43 3.90 1.09
C THR A 263 0.74 2.58 0.89
N LEU A 264 -0.12 2.23 1.84
CA LEU A 264 -0.99 1.06 1.78
C LEU A 264 -2.38 1.47 1.34
N TYR A 265 -2.89 0.75 0.35
CA TYR A 265 -4.26 0.86 -0.12
C TYR A 265 -5.06 -0.34 0.33
N PHE A 266 -6.28 -0.16 0.83
CA PHE A 266 -7.13 -1.30 1.16
C PHE A 266 -8.59 -1.07 0.81
N TYR A 267 -9.25 -2.14 0.37
CA TYR A 267 -10.70 -2.24 0.28
C TYR A 267 -11.27 -2.64 1.64
N TRP A 268 -10.76 -3.73 2.22
CA TRP A 268 -11.13 -4.21 3.53
C TRP A 268 -9.97 -4.96 4.18
N ILE A 269 -9.82 -4.76 5.49
CA ILE A 269 -8.87 -5.47 6.35
C ILE A 269 -9.51 -5.69 7.73
N PRO A 270 -9.10 -6.74 8.47
CA PRO A 270 -9.58 -7.00 9.83
C PRO A 270 -9.29 -5.84 10.80
N PRO A 271 -10.14 -5.62 11.85
CA PRO A 271 -9.98 -4.50 12.78
C PRO A 271 -8.64 -4.46 13.52
N ASN A 272 -8.09 -5.61 13.92
CA ASN A 272 -6.80 -5.69 14.61
C ASN A 272 -5.64 -5.22 13.70
N VAL A 273 -5.67 -5.63 12.42
CA VAL A 273 -4.72 -5.15 11.40
C VAL A 273 -4.87 -3.65 11.18
N ARG A 274 -6.12 -3.17 11.03
CA ARG A 274 -6.41 -1.75 10.89
C ARG A 274 -5.86 -0.92 12.04
N ASN A 275 -6.03 -1.38 13.29
CA ASN A 275 -5.54 -0.69 14.48
C ASN A 275 -4.01 -0.63 14.50
N ALA A 276 -3.32 -1.72 14.15
CA ALA A 276 -1.86 -1.75 14.04
C ALA A 276 -1.35 -0.76 13.00
N LEU A 277 -1.94 -0.74 11.80
CA LEU A 277 -1.57 0.20 10.74
C LEU A 277 -1.88 1.65 11.12
N GLN A 278 -2.99 1.90 11.82
CA GLN A 278 -3.35 3.25 12.27
C GLN A 278 -2.31 3.82 13.23
N ARG A 279 -1.78 3.02 14.16
CA ARG A 279 -0.67 3.46 15.04
C ARG A 279 0.57 3.88 14.25
N MET A 280 0.95 3.11 13.23
CA MET A 280 2.06 3.49 12.34
C MET A 280 1.75 4.78 11.56
N ALA A 281 0.49 4.95 11.13
CA ALA A 281 0.07 6.16 10.41
C ALA A 281 0.12 7.41 11.30
N ASP A 282 -0.32 7.31 12.56
CA ASP A 282 -0.31 8.39 13.54
C ASP A 282 1.12 8.86 13.86
N ARG A 283 2.08 7.93 13.83
CA ARG A 283 3.52 8.19 13.94
C ARG A 283 4.17 8.71 12.65
N LYS A 284 3.38 8.95 11.59
CA LYS A 284 3.83 9.35 10.24
C LYS A 284 4.81 8.35 9.61
N GLN A 285 4.73 7.09 10.00
CA GLN A 285 5.53 6.03 9.42
C GLN A 285 4.90 5.46 8.14
N LEU A 286 3.58 5.60 7.99
CA LEU A 286 2.78 5.01 6.94
C LEU A 286 1.68 5.97 6.47
N GLU A 287 1.39 5.99 5.17
CA GLU A 287 0.16 6.59 4.65
C GLU A 287 -0.86 5.49 4.35
N ILE A 288 -2.08 5.68 4.84
CA ILE A 288 -3.19 4.76 4.62
C ILE A 288 -4.22 5.38 3.67
N VAL A 289 -4.67 4.61 2.68
CA VAL A 289 -5.72 5.01 1.74
C VAL A 289 -6.79 3.94 1.63
N GLU A 290 -8.00 4.28 2.04
CA GLU A 290 -9.17 3.43 1.82
C GLU A 290 -9.63 3.51 0.37
N LEU A 291 -10.03 2.36 -0.18
CA LEU A 291 -10.51 2.20 -1.55
C LEU A 291 -11.96 1.75 -1.58
N ASN A 292 -12.65 2.22 -2.62
CA ASN A 292 -13.90 1.66 -3.08
C ASN A 292 -13.79 1.33 -4.57
N LEU A 293 -14.53 0.34 -5.03
CA LEU A 293 -14.69 0.04 -6.44
C LEU A 293 -15.54 1.15 -7.12
N PRO A 294 -15.26 1.49 -8.39
CA PRO A 294 -16.00 2.52 -9.12
C PRO A 294 -17.43 2.07 -9.44
N ALA A 295 -18.28 3.06 -9.76
CA ALA A 295 -19.61 2.83 -10.29
C ALA A 295 -20.50 1.99 -9.37
N ASN A 296 -21.35 1.16 -9.98
CA ASN A 296 -22.25 0.23 -9.31
C ASN A 296 -21.53 -1.07 -8.89
N SER A 297 -20.20 -1.09 -8.85
CA SER A 297 -19.45 -2.24 -8.35
C SER A 297 -19.72 -2.44 -6.85
N PRO A 298 -19.78 -3.69 -6.37
CA PRO A 298 -20.11 -3.96 -4.97
C PRO A 298 -19.01 -3.46 -4.04
N ASN A 299 -19.41 -2.69 -3.00
CA ASN A 299 -18.50 -2.18 -1.98
C ASN A 299 -18.77 -2.73 -0.57
N GLN A 300 -19.80 -3.55 -0.40
CA GLN A 300 -19.99 -4.32 0.84
C GLN A 300 -18.85 -5.35 0.96
N PRO A 301 -18.13 -5.46 2.11
CA PRO A 301 -16.88 -6.21 2.21
C PRO A 301 -16.93 -7.63 1.64
N PHE A 302 -17.90 -8.44 2.09
CA PHE A 302 -18.05 -9.83 1.65
C PHE A 302 -18.36 -9.96 0.15
N ILE A 303 -19.33 -9.18 -0.36
CA ILE A 303 -19.73 -9.22 -1.77
C ILE A 303 -18.60 -8.72 -2.68
N ARG A 304 -17.93 -7.65 -2.26
CA ARG A 304 -16.76 -7.10 -2.95
C ARG A 304 -15.62 -8.11 -3.02
N HIS A 305 -15.34 -8.81 -1.92
CA HIS A 305 -14.31 -9.83 -1.87
C HIS A 305 -14.58 -10.95 -2.88
N GLN A 306 -15.81 -11.47 -2.89
CA GLN A 306 -16.22 -12.48 -3.87
C GLN A 306 -16.13 -11.96 -5.32
N PHE A 307 -16.53 -10.70 -5.56
CA PHE A 307 -16.42 -10.07 -6.88
C PHE A 307 -14.97 -9.98 -7.37
N ILE A 308 -14.06 -9.49 -6.51
CA ILE A 308 -12.63 -9.36 -6.82
C ILE A 308 -11.98 -10.73 -7.05
N GLN A 309 -12.32 -11.74 -6.25
CA GLN A 309 -11.79 -13.09 -6.39
C GLN A 309 -12.26 -13.78 -7.67
N ARG A 310 -13.54 -13.66 -8.02
CA ARG A 310 -14.13 -14.36 -9.17
C ARG A 310 -13.83 -13.68 -10.51
N ASN A 311 -13.51 -12.39 -10.51
CA ASN A 311 -13.26 -11.62 -11.73
C ASN A 311 -11.80 -11.13 -11.83
N ARG A 312 -10.86 -12.06 -12.12
CA ARG A 312 -9.41 -11.77 -12.22
C ARG A 312 -9.10 -10.60 -13.16
N GLN A 313 -9.84 -10.46 -14.25
CA GLN A 313 -9.57 -9.46 -15.29
C GLN A 313 -10.07 -8.06 -14.90
N GLN A 314 -11.24 -7.97 -14.26
CA GLN A 314 -11.69 -6.71 -13.66
C GLN A 314 -10.83 -6.31 -12.46
N LYS A 315 -10.40 -7.29 -11.63
CA LYS A 315 -9.46 -7.07 -10.52
C LYS A 315 -8.18 -6.40 -11.01
N ARG A 316 -7.50 -6.96 -12.03
CA ARG A 316 -6.27 -6.39 -12.59
C ARG A 316 -6.45 -4.96 -13.11
N ARG A 317 -7.61 -4.66 -13.72
CA ARG A 317 -7.97 -3.29 -14.15
C ARG A 317 -8.15 -2.35 -12.97
N HIS A 318 -8.81 -2.81 -11.90
CA HIS A 318 -8.99 -2.03 -10.68
C HIS A 318 -7.68 -1.79 -9.92
N GLU A 319 -6.73 -2.73 -9.94
CA GLU A 319 -5.40 -2.56 -9.33
C GLU A 319 -4.61 -1.39 -9.94
N LEU A 320 -4.91 -0.98 -11.17
CA LEU A 320 -4.22 0.15 -11.81
C LEU A 320 -4.59 1.51 -11.22
N ILE A 321 -5.74 1.61 -10.55
CA ILE A 321 -6.15 2.84 -9.87
C ILE A 321 -5.20 3.16 -8.70
N PRO A 322 -5.03 2.30 -7.68
CA PRO A 322 -4.11 2.60 -6.58
C PRO A 322 -2.65 2.75 -7.01
N TYR A 323 -2.17 1.97 -7.99
CA TYR A 323 -0.81 2.14 -8.50
C TYR A 323 -0.57 3.55 -9.04
N ASN A 324 -1.49 4.05 -9.87
CA ASN A 324 -1.34 5.36 -10.52
C ASN A 324 -1.71 6.53 -9.61
N ASP A 325 -2.64 6.35 -8.66
CA ASP A 325 -2.90 7.35 -7.62
C ASP A 325 -1.64 7.59 -6.78
N CYS A 326 -1.02 6.50 -6.31
CA CYS A 326 0.19 6.57 -5.51
C CYS A 326 1.38 7.13 -6.29
N PHE A 327 1.56 6.69 -7.54
CA PHE A 327 2.60 7.24 -8.41
C PHE A 327 2.42 8.75 -8.62
N ASN A 328 1.21 9.20 -8.94
CA ASN A 328 0.95 10.62 -9.16
C ASN A 328 1.16 11.46 -7.90
N ARG A 329 0.79 10.95 -6.72
CA ARG A 329 1.07 11.57 -5.41
C ARG A 329 2.54 11.87 -5.20
N TYR A 330 3.42 10.94 -5.57
CA TYR A 330 4.86 11.04 -5.33
C TYR A 330 5.67 11.54 -6.52
N SER A 331 5.06 11.66 -7.69
CA SER A 331 5.71 12.04 -8.94
C SER A 331 6.52 13.34 -8.89
N ALA A 332 6.05 14.32 -8.09
CA ALA A 332 6.70 15.61 -7.93
C ALA A 332 7.67 15.69 -6.73
N THR A 333 7.67 14.69 -5.84
CA THR A 333 8.36 14.77 -4.52
C THR A 333 9.40 13.68 -4.30
N HIS A 334 9.36 12.61 -5.11
CA HIS A 334 10.27 11.47 -5.04
C HIS A 334 10.90 11.22 -6.40
N HIS A 335 12.09 10.64 -6.42
CA HIS A 335 12.82 10.30 -7.65
C HIS A 335 12.38 8.95 -8.20
N PHE A 336 12.06 8.03 -7.30
CA PHE A 336 11.60 6.68 -7.64
C PHE A 336 10.33 6.31 -6.88
N VAL A 337 9.47 5.56 -7.55
CA VAL A 337 8.34 4.87 -6.94
C VAL A 337 8.51 3.36 -7.18
N LEU A 338 8.51 2.58 -6.11
CA LEU A 338 8.50 1.13 -6.16
C LEU A 338 7.05 0.65 -5.94
N ILE A 339 6.47 0.03 -6.96
CA ILE A 339 5.21 -0.72 -6.79
C ILE A 339 5.58 -2.09 -6.26
N ALA A 340 5.14 -2.44 -5.06
CA ALA A 340 5.46 -3.71 -4.41
C ALA A 340 4.20 -4.36 -3.82
N ASP A 341 4.15 -5.68 -3.83
CA ASP A 341 3.15 -6.42 -3.07
C ASP A 341 3.66 -6.63 -1.62
N ILE A 342 2.74 -6.85 -0.67
CA ILE A 342 3.08 -7.02 0.76
C ILE A 342 3.84 -8.33 1.06
N ASP A 343 3.93 -9.21 0.08
CA ASP A 343 4.70 -10.46 0.07
C ASP A 343 6.00 -10.32 -0.72
N GLU A 344 6.49 -9.09 -0.97
CA GLU A 344 7.69 -8.83 -1.75
C GLU A 344 8.62 -7.79 -1.10
N VAL A 345 9.93 -8.04 -1.12
CA VAL A 345 10.95 -7.10 -0.62
C VAL A 345 12.15 -7.09 -1.57
N VAL A 346 12.58 -5.90 -2.00
CA VAL A 346 13.80 -5.72 -2.80
C VAL A 346 14.98 -5.51 -1.86
N VAL A 347 15.99 -6.37 -1.92
CA VAL A 347 17.15 -6.36 -1.03
C VAL A 347 18.43 -6.11 -1.83
N PRO A 348 19.14 -4.99 -1.57
CA PRO A 348 20.50 -4.80 -2.10
C PRO A 348 21.46 -5.84 -1.50
N LEU A 349 22.42 -6.33 -2.27
CA LEU A 349 23.38 -7.32 -1.78
C LEU A 349 24.68 -6.68 -1.29
N ARG A 350 25.07 -5.55 -1.90
CA ARG A 350 26.33 -4.84 -1.62
C ARG A 350 26.15 -3.58 -0.77
N HIS A 351 24.90 -3.15 -0.55
CA HIS A 351 24.55 -1.91 0.13
C HIS A 351 23.54 -2.14 1.25
N GLN A 352 23.51 -1.21 2.21
CA GLN A 352 22.49 -1.24 3.25
C GLN A 352 21.17 -0.66 2.75
N ARG A 353 21.23 0.38 1.90
CA ARG A 353 20.05 1.13 1.46
C ARG A 353 19.91 1.20 -0.06
N TRP A 354 18.67 1.29 -0.53
CA TRP A 354 18.34 1.44 -1.94
C TRP A 354 18.94 2.68 -2.57
N GLN A 355 19.07 3.78 -1.83
CA GLN A 355 19.72 5.00 -2.30
C GLN A 355 21.13 4.74 -2.85
N GLN A 356 21.93 3.97 -2.11
CA GLN A 356 23.31 3.65 -2.49
C GLN A 356 23.33 2.73 -3.71
N LEU A 357 22.47 1.70 -3.71
CA LEU A 357 22.28 0.80 -4.85
C LEU A 357 21.91 1.56 -6.12
N LEU A 358 20.87 2.40 -6.07
CA LEU A 358 20.37 3.13 -7.22
C LEU A 358 21.40 4.14 -7.73
N HIS A 359 22.07 4.87 -6.82
CA HIS A 359 23.15 5.78 -7.18
C HIS A 359 24.27 5.05 -7.94
N GLU A 360 24.72 3.91 -7.42
CA GLU A 360 25.79 3.15 -8.05
C GLU A 360 25.37 2.56 -9.41
N LEU A 361 24.18 1.97 -9.52
CA LEU A 361 23.66 1.43 -10.78
C LEU A 361 23.57 2.50 -11.87
N LEU A 362 23.11 3.71 -11.50
CA LEU A 362 23.03 4.84 -12.42
C LEU A 362 24.42 5.36 -12.82
N ALA A 363 25.38 5.39 -11.89
CA ALA A 363 26.75 5.84 -12.16
C ALA A 363 27.55 4.86 -13.03
N ARG A 364 27.34 3.54 -12.88
CA ARG A 364 28.06 2.50 -13.63
C ARG A 364 27.65 2.43 -15.11
N GLY A 365 26.41 2.78 -15.42
CA GLY A 365 25.90 2.58 -16.77
C GLY A 365 26.23 3.71 -17.76
N LYS A 366 26.36 3.33 -19.04
CA LYS A 366 26.53 4.27 -20.15
C LYS A 366 25.16 4.55 -20.76
N TRP A 367 24.49 5.58 -20.26
CA TRP A 367 23.12 5.89 -20.64
C TRP A 367 23.06 7.01 -21.67
N ARG A 368 22.20 6.86 -22.69
CA ARG A 368 21.83 7.98 -23.58
C ARG A 368 20.86 8.94 -22.89
N ALA A 369 20.02 8.40 -22.01
CA ALA A 369 19.03 9.10 -21.20
C ALA A 369 18.73 8.28 -19.94
N GLU A 370 18.07 8.85 -18.95
CA GLU A 370 17.67 8.13 -17.74
C GLU A 370 16.79 6.90 -18.07
N PRO A 371 16.96 5.77 -17.37
CA PRO A 371 16.11 4.60 -17.56
C PRO A 371 14.69 4.88 -17.07
N SER A 372 13.69 4.32 -17.79
CA SER A 372 12.28 4.36 -17.41
C SER A 372 12.03 3.70 -16.05
N SER A 373 12.77 2.62 -15.77
CA SER A 373 12.64 1.83 -14.56
C SER A 373 13.94 1.06 -14.30
N ILE A 374 14.18 0.68 -13.04
CA ILE A 374 15.29 -0.19 -12.63
C ILE A 374 14.68 -1.43 -12.00
N SER A 375 14.75 -2.56 -12.69
CA SER A 375 14.05 -3.81 -12.40
C SER A 375 14.95 -4.84 -11.74
N VAL A 376 14.51 -5.34 -10.58
CA VAL A 376 15.22 -6.34 -9.78
C VAL A 376 14.57 -7.72 -9.95
N ARG A 377 15.41 -8.74 -10.18
CA ARG A 377 14.99 -10.11 -10.47
C ARG A 377 14.47 -10.82 -9.22
N ASN A 378 13.53 -11.74 -9.43
CA ASN A 378 12.79 -12.42 -8.38
C ASN A 378 13.49 -13.72 -7.91
N VAL A 379 13.48 -13.97 -6.61
CA VAL A 379 13.73 -15.28 -5.98
C VAL A 379 12.58 -15.61 -5.04
N PHE A 380 12.20 -16.89 -4.97
CA PHE A 380 11.03 -17.31 -4.19
C PHE A 380 11.41 -17.81 -2.79
N LYS A 381 10.56 -17.51 -1.80
CA LYS A 381 10.60 -18.07 -0.45
C LYS A 381 9.29 -18.82 -0.19
N PHE A 382 9.27 -20.14 -0.42
CA PHE A 382 8.03 -20.88 -0.22
C PHE A 382 7.80 -21.29 1.24
N TRP A 383 6.54 -21.29 1.66
CA TRP A 383 6.13 -21.70 3.01
C TRP A 383 6.36 -23.20 3.22
N HIS A 384 5.98 -23.99 2.22
CA HIS A 384 6.12 -25.44 2.21
C HIS A 384 7.35 -25.88 1.41
N ASN A 385 8.53 -25.51 1.88
CA ASN A 385 9.79 -25.94 1.29
C ASN A 385 10.17 -27.33 1.80
N LYS A 386 10.54 -28.23 0.89
CA LYS A 386 11.18 -29.52 1.23
C LYS A 386 12.68 -29.38 0.95
N ASN A 387 13.51 -29.78 1.90
CA ASN A 387 14.96 -29.84 1.67
C ASN A 387 15.30 -31.02 0.75
N SER A 388 16.57 -31.13 0.35
CA SER A 388 17.07 -32.21 -0.54
C SER A 388 16.88 -33.62 0.02
N SER A 389 16.65 -33.76 1.34
CA SER A 389 16.30 -35.02 2.02
C SER A 389 14.78 -35.29 2.09
N GLY A 390 13.95 -34.46 1.46
CA GLY A 390 12.49 -34.62 1.43
C GLY A 390 11.76 -34.23 2.73
N GLN A 391 12.49 -33.76 3.75
CA GLN A 391 11.92 -33.22 4.99
C GLN A 391 11.52 -31.76 4.81
N ASN A 392 10.50 -31.30 5.53
CA ASN A 392 10.13 -29.89 5.52
C ASN A 392 11.33 -29.06 6.02
N ALA A 393 11.87 -28.19 5.16
CA ALA A 393 13.01 -27.33 5.47
C ALA A 393 12.67 -26.28 6.54
N ASN A 394 11.37 -26.04 6.76
CA ASN A 394 10.83 -25.21 7.82
C ASN A 394 10.11 -26.14 8.82
N ASN A 395 10.70 -26.39 9.98
CA ASN A 395 10.19 -27.38 10.95
C ASN A 395 8.82 -27.03 11.57
N ASN A 396 8.32 -25.80 11.40
CA ASN A 396 7.01 -25.35 11.89
C ASN A 396 6.20 -24.67 10.76
N THR A 397 5.50 -25.47 9.96
CA THR A 397 4.67 -25.00 8.84
C THR A 397 3.33 -24.38 9.26
N GLU A 398 2.91 -24.54 10.52
CA GLU A 398 1.57 -24.16 10.97
C GLU A 398 1.44 -22.71 11.46
N ASN A 399 2.56 -22.02 11.73
CA ASN A 399 2.53 -20.61 12.11
C ASN A 399 3.78 -19.85 11.65
N ILE A 400 3.81 -19.50 10.37
CA ILE A 400 4.74 -18.48 9.86
C ILE A 400 4.24 -17.15 10.40
N ALA A 401 4.53 -16.81 11.65
CA ALA A 401 4.06 -15.58 12.29
C ALA A 401 4.85 -14.33 11.85
N SER A 402 6.00 -14.51 11.20
CA SER A 402 6.95 -13.46 10.83
C SER A 402 7.50 -13.67 9.41
N LEU A 403 7.85 -12.58 8.71
CA LEU A 403 8.58 -12.61 7.44
C LEU A 403 10.00 -13.16 7.60
N PHE A 404 10.58 -12.99 8.78
CA PHE A 404 11.95 -13.42 9.10
C PHE A 404 12.06 -14.91 9.49
N SER A 405 10.95 -15.62 9.65
CA SER A 405 10.98 -17.05 10.03
C SER A 405 11.31 -17.97 8.86
N LEU A 406 11.20 -17.48 7.62
CA LEU A 406 11.52 -18.24 6.42
C LEU A 406 12.98 -18.05 6.04
N CYS A 407 13.80 -19.01 6.43
CA CYS A 407 15.25 -18.97 6.26
C CYS A 407 15.74 -19.54 4.91
N TRP A 408 14.85 -20.00 4.04
CA TRP A 408 15.22 -20.64 2.76
C TRP A 408 14.61 -19.90 1.58
N ARG A 409 15.36 -19.81 0.48
CA ARG A 409 14.90 -19.29 -0.80
C ARG A 409 15.38 -20.16 -1.97
N SER A 410 14.74 -20.03 -3.12
CA SER A 410 15.24 -20.61 -4.36
C SER A 410 16.63 -20.06 -4.69
N ASP A 411 17.52 -20.94 -5.13
CA ASP A 411 18.89 -20.58 -5.51
C ASP A 411 18.94 -19.71 -6.78
N THR A 412 18.01 -19.95 -7.70
CA THR A 412 17.98 -19.38 -9.04
C THR A 412 17.03 -18.18 -9.10
N ALA A 413 17.51 -17.02 -9.56
CA ALA A 413 16.62 -15.90 -9.84
C ALA A 413 15.88 -16.09 -11.17
N GLN A 414 14.64 -15.61 -11.23
CA GLN A 414 13.81 -15.65 -12.43
C GLN A 414 14.39 -14.78 -13.54
N GLU A 415 14.13 -15.13 -14.79
CA GLU A 415 14.57 -14.38 -15.97
C GLU A 415 14.19 -12.89 -15.92
N SER A 416 14.98 -12.05 -16.57
CA SER A 416 14.69 -10.61 -16.72
C SER A 416 13.29 -10.39 -17.28
N GLY A 417 12.51 -9.54 -16.63
CA GLY A 417 11.13 -9.23 -17.01
C GLY A 417 10.07 -10.19 -16.44
N ARG A 418 10.46 -11.32 -15.83
CA ARG A 418 9.53 -12.22 -15.14
C ARG A 418 9.55 -12.01 -13.63
N TYR A 419 8.38 -11.80 -13.04
CA TYR A 419 8.16 -11.61 -11.59
C TYR A 419 8.98 -10.50 -10.91
N GLY A 420 9.87 -9.79 -11.59
CA GLY A 420 10.67 -8.73 -10.99
C GLY A 420 9.84 -7.53 -10.54
N LYS A 421 10.39 -6.68 -9.67
CA LYS A 421 9.79 -5.39 -9.34
C LYS A 421 10.76 -4.28 -9.64
N SER A 422 10.22 -3.11 -9.97
CA SER A 422 11.03 -2.04 -10.51
C SER A 422 10.83 -0.73 -9.77
N PHE A 423 11.94 -0.05 -9.51
CA PHE A 423 11.96 1.35 -9.14
C PHE A 423 11.66 2.17 -10.41
N VAL A 424 10.46 2.75 -10.48
CA VAL A 424 10.03 3.53 -11.63
C VAL A 424 10.50 4.97 -11.48
N ASN A 425 11.15 5.51 -12.52
CA ASN A 425 11.64 6.87 -12.53
C ASN A 425 10.45 7.85 -12.68
N THR A 426 10.22 8.66 -11.65
CA THR A 426 9.10 9.61 -11.62
C THR A 426 9.26 10.76 -12.59
N ARG A 427 10.47 11.10 -13.05
CA ARG A 427 10.70 12.21 -13.98
C ARG A 427 10.20 11.90 -15.40
N SER A 428 10.30 10.63 -15.79
CA SER A 428 10.16 10.19 -17.18
C SER A 428 8.83 9.50 -17.48
N ILE A 429 8.10 9.07 -16.44
CA ILE A 429 6.93 8.20 -16.56
C ILE A 429 5.63 8.93 -16.23
N ALA A 430 4.62 8.73 -17.07
CA ALA A 430 3.28 9.31 -16.93
C ALA A 430 2.33 8.37 -16.17
N SER A 431 2.50 7.06 -16.31
CA SER A 431 1.66 6.06 -15.63
C SER A 431 2.43 4.75 -15.43
N VAL A 432 1.98 3.93 -14.49
CA VAL A 432 2.68 2.70 -14.06
C VAL A 432 1.79 1.46 -14.14
N PHE A 433 2.45 0.32 -14.27
CA PHE A 433 1.91 -1.03 -14.09
C PHE A 433 2.67 -1.72 -12.93
N ASN A 434 2.17 -2.87 -12.44
CA ASN A 434 2.73 -3.56 -11.26
C ASN A 434 4.26 -3.80 -11.33
N HIS A 435 4.80 -4.04 -12.54
CA HIS A 435 6.20 -4.41 -12.72
C HIS A 435 7.07 -3.32 -13.36
N PHE A 436 6.50 -2.29 -14.00
CA PHE A 436 7.25 -1.30 -14.79
C PHE A 436 6.47 0.00 -15.06
N GLY A 437 7.18 1.06 -15.46
CA GLY A 437 6.57 2.28 -15.99
C GLY A 437 5.91 2.04 -17.35
N LEU A 438 4.62 2.34 -17.48
CA LEU A 438 3.80 1.99 -18.63
C LEU A 438 3.89 3.02 -19.76
N HIS A 439 3.58 4.28 -19.48
CA HIS A 439 3.60 5.37 -20.46
C HIS A 439 4.72 6.35 -20.15
N ARG A 440 5.43 6.83 -21.17
CA ARG A 440 6.50 7.83 -21.01
C ARG A 440 5.94 9.24 -21.22
N LEU A 441 6.52 10.21 -20.51
CA LEU A 441 6.22 11.63 -20.68
C LEU A 441 6.85 12.21 -21.94
N HIS A 442 7.93 11.61 -22.45
CA HIS A 442 8.67 12.08 -23.62
C HIS A 442 9.47 10.92 -24.25
N ALA A 443 9.98 11.12 -25.47
CA ALA A 443 10.69 10.08 -26.22
C ALA A 443 12.11 9.81 -25.71
N ASN A 444 12.78 10.82 -25.15
CA ASN A 444 14.17 10.72 -24.68
C ASN A 444 14.27 10.02 -23.30
N VAL A 445 13.94 8.73 -23.27
CA VAL A 445 13.94 7.89 -22.07
C VAL A 445 14.51 6.53 -22.45
N SER A 446 15.49 6.04 -21.68
CA SER A 446 16.07 4.71 -21.91
C SER A 446 15.11 3.61 -21.46
N ASN A 447 15.28 2.41 -22.01
CA ASN A 447 14.51 1.25 -21.58
C ASN A 447 14.82 0.87 -20.11
N THR A 448 14.01 -0.04 -19.58
CA THR A 448 14.20 -0.59 -18.24
C THR A 448 15.59 -1.19 -18.09
N LEU A 449 16.30 -0.79 -17.03
CA LEU A 449 17.54 -1.41 -16.59
C LEU A 449 17.20 -2.69 -15.82
N HIS A 450 17.72 -3.83 -16.24
CA HIS A 450 17.63 -5.08 -15.49
C HIS A 450 18.87 -5.25 -14.62
N VAL A 451 18.67 -5.33 -13.31
CA VAL A 451 19.74 -5.40 -12.31
C VAL A 451 20.34 -6.81 -12.26
N SER A 452 21.67 -6.88 -12.09
CA SER A 452 22.38 -8.14 -11.89
C SER A 452 21.95 -8.82 -10.58
N GLU A 453 21.91 -10.15 -10.59
CA GLU A 453 21.65 -10.96 -9.39
C GLU A 453 22.70 -10.76 -8.29
N GLU A 454 23.86 -10.17 -8.62
CA GLU A 454 24.92 -9.83 -7.65
C GLU A 454 24.72 -8.47 -6.96
N ASP A 455 23.90 -7.59 -7.52
CA ASP A 455 23.70 -6.24 -6.98
C ASP A 455 22.44 -6.17 -6.11
N ALA A 456 21.35 -6.84 -6.51
CA ALA A 456 20.10 -6.89 -5.75
C ALA A 456 19.22 -8.09 -6.13
N LEU A 457 18.39 -8.54 -5.17
CA LEU A 457 17.36 -9.56 -5.37
C LEU A 457 16.01 -9.10 -4.82
N LYS A 458 14.93 -9.47 -5.49
CA LYS A 458 13.57 -9.33 -4.97
C LYS A 458 13.14 -10.65 -4.34
N LEU A 459 13.00 -10.67 -3.03
CA LEU A 459 12.43 -11.79 -2.28
C LEU A 459 10.92 -11.80 -2.44
N HIS A 460 10.34 -12.96 -2.78
CA HIS A 460 8.89 -13.13 -2.93
C HIS A 460 8.41 -14.31 -2.10
N TRP A 461 7.65 -14.01 -1.06
CA TRP A 461 7.04 -15.00 -0.18
C TRP A 461 5.79 -15.59 -0.83
N ARG A 462 5.73 -16.91 -0.94
CA ARG A 462 4.61 -17.60 -1.58
C ARG A 462 4.27 -18.87 -0.81
N GLN A 463 2.99 -19.25 -0.79
CA GLN A 463 2.61 -20.54 -0.23
C GLN A 463 3.20 -21.69 -1.06
N GLN A 464 3.02 -21.60 -2.38
CA GLN A 464 3.36 -22.60 -3.38
C GLN A 464 3.89 -21.92 -4.64
N CYS A 465 4.62 -22.68 -5.45
CA CYS A 465 5.10 -22.25 -6.75
C CYS A 465 3.94 -22.08 -7.74
N PRO A 466 3.90 -20.99 -8.54
CA PRO A 466 2.84 -20.76 -9.52
C PRO A 466 3.04 -21.64 -10.77
N GLU A 467 2.65 -22.91 -10.69
CA GLU A 467 2.83 -23.90 -11.76
C GLU A 467 2.15 -23.52 -13.08
N GLU A 468 1.00 -22.85 -13.04
CA GLU A 468 0.30 -22.36 -14.25
C GLU A 468 1.15 -21.39 -15.08
N GLU A 469 2.02 -20.63 -14.42
CA GLU A 469 2.76 -19.53 -15.04
C GLU A 469 4.24 -19.92 -15.29
N LEU A 470 4.80 -20.82 -14.48
CA LEU A 470 6.20 -21.26 -14.57
C LEU A 470 6.37 -22.67 -15.15
N GLY A 471 5.33 -23.49 -15.15
CA GLY A 471 5.40 -24.91 -15.50
C GLY A 471 5.89 -25.79 -14.34
N ILE A 472 5.46 -27.05 -14.35
CA ILE A 472 5.71 -28.04 -13.29
C ILE A 472 7.21 -28.28 -13.10
N GLU A 473 7.96 -28.46 -14.19
CA GLU A 473 9.40 -28.76 -14.13
C GLU A 473 10.18 -27.63 -13.45
N LYS A 474 9.91 -26.37 -13.83
CA LYS A 474 10.57 -25.21 -13.21
C LYS A 474 10.21 -25.10 -11.73
N CYS A 475 8.96 -25.37 -11.38
CA CYS A 475 8.52 -25.37 -9.99
C CYS A 475 9.16 -26.48 -9.15
N GLN A 476 9.38 -27.67 -9.72
CA GLN A 476 10.14 -28.73 -9.05
C GLN A 476 11.57 -28.27 -8.76
N GLN A 477 12.27 -27.70 -9.74
CA GLN A 477 13.62 -27.16 -9.55
C GLN A 477 13.66 -26.10 -8.45
N LEU A 478 12.73 -25.13 -8.47
CA LEU A 478 12.70 -24.03 -7.49
C LEU A 478 12.36 -24.49 -6.07
N ASN A 479 11.60 -25.58 -5.92
CA ASN A 479 11.26 -26.16 -4.61
C ASN A 479 12.38 -27.06 -4.05
N THR A 480 13.22 -27.64 -4.90
CA THR A 480 14.31 -28.55 -4.48
C THR A 480 15.63 -27.83 -4.27
N ASN A 481 15.97 -26.88 -5.14
CA ASN A 481 17.24 -26.16 -5.10
C ASN A 481 17.11 -24.93 -4.20
N LEU A 482 17.25 -25.18 -2.89
CA LEU A 482 17.09 -24.18 -1.85
C LEU A 482 18.43 -23.82 -1.23
N ILE A 483 18.63 -22.54 -0.98
CA ILE A 483 19.76 -22.03 -0.20
C ILE A 483 19.27 -21.26 1.02
N ARG A 484 20.07 -21.33 2.08
CA ARG A 484 19.81 -20.57 3.30
C ARG A 484 19.99 -19.09 3.00
N ASP A 485 19.00 -18.30 3.40
CA ASP A 485 18.87 -16.89 3.08
C ASP A 485 19.05 -16.05 4.33
N HIS A 486 20.18 -15.35 4.40
CA HIS A 486 20.56 -14.44 5.48
C HIS A 486 20.40 -12.96 5.09
N LEU A 487 19.80 -12.66 3.94
CA LEU A 487 19.80 -11.32 3.37
C LEU A 487 19.07 -10.28 4.24
N LEU A 488 18.07 -10.72 5.01
CA LEU A 488 17.29 -9.86 5.90
C LEU A 488 17.81 -9.82 7.34
N ASP A 489 18.74 -10.71 7.72
CA ASP A 489 19.16 -10.83 9.13
C ASP A 489 19.75 -9.53 9.68
N ARG A 490 20.39 -8.73 8.82
CA ARG A 490 20.95 -7.41 9.17
C ARG A 490 19.93 -6.33 9.52
N PHE A 491 18.64 -6.56 9.24
CA PHE A 491 17.53 -5.65 9.59
C PHE A 491 16.65 -6.22 10.70
N ARG A 492 16.91 -7.47 11.13
CA ARG A 492 16.04 -8.19 12.04
C ARG A 492 15.87 -7.44 13.35
N ASP A 493 16.97 -7.08 14.00
CA ASP A 493 16.93 -6.47 15.33
C ASP A 493 16.20 -5.12 15.30
N GLU A 494 16.52 -4.26 14.31
CA GLU A 494 15.86 -2.95 14.10
C GLU A 494 14.35 -3.10 13.88
N VAL A 495 13.92 -4.10 13.09
CA VAL A 495 12.51 -4.31 12.78
C VAL A 495 11.78 -4.98 13.93
N GLU A 496 12.34 -6.01 14.54
CA GLU A 496 11.70 -6.76 15.64
C GLU A 496 11.48 -5.86 16.87
N GLU A 497 12.40 -4.93 17.16
CA GLU A 497 12.23 -3.94 18.24
C GLU A 497 11.00 -3.05 18.02
N GLU A 498 10.84 -2.52 16.82
CA GLU A 498 9.71 -1.63 16.45
C GLU A 498 8.38 -2.41 16.34
N VAL A 499 8.40 -3.67 15.91
CA VAL A 499 7.18 -4.52 15.83
C VAL A 499 6.54 -4.72 17.20
N ILE A 500 7.32 -4.82 18.28
CA ILE A 500 6.81 -4.93 19.66
C ILE A 500 6.04 -3.66 20.07
N GLU A 501 6.24 -2.54 19.39
CA GLU A 501 5.44 -1.34 19.62
C GLU A 501 4.14 -1.32 18.83
N ASP A 502 4.20 -1.76 17.57
CA ASP A 502 3.16 -1.44 16.58
C ASP A 502 2.37 -2.66 16.07
N GLY A 503 2.89 -3.88 16.19
CA GLY A 503 2.42 -5.06 15.44
C GLY A 503 1.71 -6.17 16.22
N THR A 504 1.66 -6.12 17.55
CA THR A 504 0.96 -7.12 18.38
C THR A 504 -0.03 -6.48 19.37
N SER A 505 -0.96 -7.27 19.91
CA SER A 505 -1.84 -6.79 20.99
C SER A 505 -1.00 -6.53 22.24
N GLU A 506 -1.46 -5.63 23.11
CA GLU A 506 -0.74 -5.33 24.36
C GLU A 506 -0.50 -6.60 25.22
N GLU A 507 -1.41 -7.57 25.14
CA GLU A 507 -1.32 -8.88 25.80
C GLU A 507 -0.25 -9.78 25.16
N GLU A 508 -0.14 -9.81 23.83
CA GLU A 508 0.90 -10.57 23.12
C GLU A 508 2.29 -9.94 23.27
N ASP A 509 2.38 -8.61 23.29
CA ASP A 509 3.61 -7.88 23.62
C ASP A 509 4.12 -8.29 25.00
N LEU A 510 3.20 -8.35 25.97
CA LEU A 510 3.49 -8.71 27.35
C LEU A 510 3.92 -10.17 27.47
N ALA A 511 3.21 -11.10 26.82
CA ALA A 511 3.55 -12.51 26.81
C ALA A 511 4.95 -12.75 26.19
N LYS A 512 5.32 -12.02 25.13
CA LYS A 512 6.66 -12.12 24.54
C LYS A 512 7.74 -11.48 25.39
N ALA A 513 7.48 -10.30 25.98
CA ALA A 513 8.42 -9.67 26.90
C ALA A 513 8.70 -10.58 28.11
N LEU A 514 7.68 -11.29 28.59
CA LEU A 514 7.80 -12.31 29.64
C LEU A 514 8.57 -13.55 29.16
N ALA A 515 8.30 -14.09 27.97
CA ALA A 515 9.03 -15.24 27.44
C ALA A 515 10.52 -14.94 27.17
N LEU A 516 10.83 -13.72 26.73
CA LEU A 516 12.21 -13.25 26.55
C LEU A 516 12.92 -13.04 27.89
N SER A 517 12.21 -12.62 28.95
CA SER A 517 12.83 -12.50 30.28
C SER A 517 13.18 -13.85 30.91
N GLU A 518 12.46 -14.92 30.55
CA GLU A 518 12.74 -16.29 31.02
C GLU A 518 13.94 -16.96 30.32
N THR A 519 14.38 -16.46 29.17
CA THR A 519 15.41 -17.10 28.33
C THR A 519 16.77 -16.39 28.32
N VAL A 520 16.90 -15.25 29.00
CA VAL A 520 18.13 -14.43 28.96
C VAL A 520 19.02 -14.67 30.19
N GLU A 521 20.24 -15.17 29.95
CA GLU A 521 21.34 -15.09 30.90
C GLU A 521 21.92 -13.67 30.90
N ILE A 522 21.60 -12.87 31.91
CA ILE A 522 22.01 -11.46 32.01
C ILE A 522 23.52 -11.38 32.31
N LYS A 523 24.30 -10.83 31.36
CA LYS A 523 25.70 -10.45 31.56
C LYS A 523 25.76 -9.09 32.27
N THR A 524 26.10 -9.09 33.54
CA THR A 524 26.11 -7.96 34.51
C THR A 524 27.09 -6.82 34.22
N GLY A 525 27.67 -6.73 33.02
CA GLY A 525 28.78 -5.80 32.76
C GLY A 525 28.40 -4.41 32.27
N ARG A 526 27.13 -4.13 31.94
CA ARG A 526 26.74 -2.88 31.22
C ARG A 526 25.66 -2.02 31.87
N ILE A 527 25.04 -2.50 32.94
CA ILE A 527 24.08 -1.75 33.74
C ILE A 527 24.77 -1.63 35.09
N GLY A 528 24.97 -0.44 35.63
CA GLY A 528 25.77 -0.17 36.84
C GLY A 528 25.24 -0.79 38.14
N VAL A 529 24.47 -1.87 38.04
CA VAL A 529 23.98 -2.70 39.14
C VAL A 529 24.97 -3.85 39.31
N THR A 530 25.81 -3.75 40.35
CA THR A 530 26.87 -4.72 40.65
C THR A 530 26.33 -6.02 41.25
N ASP A 531 25.08 -6.04 41.70
CA ASP A 531 24.47 -7.20 42.35
C ASP A 531 23.46 -7.91 41.43
N LYS A 532 23.79 -9.18 41.16
CA LYS A 532 22.99 -10.09 40.32
C LYS A 532 21.65 -10.42 40.98
N ASP A 533 21.59 -10.39 42.30
CA ASP A 533 20.37 -10.68 43.07
C ASP A 533 19.42 -9.48 43.08
N GLU A 534 19.94 -8.25 43.09
CA GLU A 534 19.15 -7.02 43.01
C GLU A 534 18.47 -6.88 41.63
N LEU A 535 19.22 -7.11 40.56
CA LEU A 535 18.71 -7.10 39.18
C LEU A 535 17.63 -8.19 38.97
N ARG A 536 17.85 -9.38 39.56
CA ARG A 536 16.87 -10.48 39.54
C ARG A 536 15.61 -10.11 40.33
N GLN A 537 15.74 -9.52 41.51
CA GLN A 537 14.60 -9.08 42.31
C GLN A 537 13.80 -7.97 41.62
N ILE A 538 14.47 -7.04 40.94
CA ILE A 538 13.81 -6.03 40.10
C ILE A 538 13.01 -6.75 39.01
N CYS A 539 13.65 -7.61 38.21
CA CYS A 539 12.97 -8.35 37.14
C CYS A 539 11.77 -9.17 37.66
N GLU A 540 11.90 -9.86 38.79
CA GLU A 540 10.80 -10.62 39.42
C GLU A 540 9.68 -9.70 39.92
N SER A 541 10.00 -8.54 40.50
CA SER A 541 9.00 -7.52 40.89
C SER A 541 8.21 -7.01 39.68
N TRP A 542 8.90 -6.69 38.59
CA TRP A 542 8.25 -6.25 37.35
C TRP A 542 7.48 -7.39 36.66
N LYS A 543 7.95 -8.64 36.76
CA LYS A 543 7.24 -9.85 36.29
C LYS A 543 5.93 -10.02 37.05
N VAL A 544 5.94 -9.90 38.38
CA VAL A 544 4.74 -9.97 39.21
C VAL A 544 3.75 -8.84 38.87
N LYS A 545 4.24 -7.61 38.66
CA LYS A 545 3.43 -6.45 38.27
C LYS A 545 2.78 -6.62 36.88
N ALA A 546 3.52 -7.20 35.92
CA ALA A 546 3.02 -7.56 34.59
C ALA A 546 1.96 -8.67 34.64
N LEU A 547 2.21 -9.74 35.41
CA LEU A 547 1.27 -10.84 35.59
C LEU A 547 -0.02 -10.39 36.28
N ALA A 548 0.07 -9.48 37.26
CA ALA A 548 -1.09 -8.87 37.92
C ALA A 548 -1.92 -8.02 36.94
N ALA A 549 -1.28 -7.25 36.06
CA ALA A 549 -1.98 -6.49 35.01
C ALA A 549 -2.67 -7.42 33.99
N ASN A 550 -2.03 -8.52 33.59
CA ASN A 550 -2.60 -9.49 32.66
C ASN A 550 -3.80 -10.24 33.24
N ALA A 551 -3.70 -10.69 34.51
CA ALA A 551 -4.80 -11.34 35.22
C ALA A 551 -6.02 -10.41 35.39
N TYR A 552 -5.79 -9.10 35.47
CA TYR A 552 -6.86 -8.11 35.53
C TYR A 552 -7.57 -7.92 34.18
N LEU A 553 -6.83 -7.83 33.07
CA LEU A 553 -7.38 -7.71 31.72
C LEU A 553 -8.23 -8.93 31.34
N SER A 554 -7.71 -10.13 31.58
CA SER A 554 -8.40 -11.39 31.31
C SER A 554 -9.66 -11.61 32.18
N GLY A 555 -9.73 -10.98 33.37
CA GLY A 555 -10.92 -11.02 34.23
C GLY A 555 -12.08 -10.12 33.80
N THR A 556 -11.92 -9.27 32.78
CA THR A 556 -12.98 -8.36 32.30
C THR A 556 -13.83 -8.91 31.15
N HIS A 557 -13.48 -10.09 30.63
CA HIS A 557 -14.24 -10.78 29.58
C HIS A 557 -14.59 -12.23 29.99
N GLU A 558 -15.44 -12.40 30.99
CA GLU A 558 -16.19 -13.66 31.14
C GLU A 558 -17.68 -13.43 30.89
N GLY A 559 -18.03 -13.46 29.60
CA GLY A 559 -19.36 -13.79 29.12
C GLY A 559 -19.35 -15.17 28.47
N ALA A 560 -19.54 -16.20 29.30
CA ALA A 560 -20.12 -17.52 29.00
C ALA A 560 -19.55 -18.41 27.87
N SER A 561 -18.97 -19.54 28.29
CA SER A 561 -19.24 -20.95 27.86
C SER A 561 -17.94 -21.75 28.14
N THR A 562 -17.83 -22.76 29.00
CA THR A 562 -18.78 -23.81 29.40
C THR A 562 -18.26 -24.56 30.64
N SER A 563 -19.20 -24.90 31.52
CA SER A 563 -19.28 -26.07 32.42
C SER A 563 -18.23 -26.33 33.52
N ALA A 564 -18.79 -26.25 34.74
CA ALA A 564 -18.62 -27.14 35.90
C ALA A 564 -17.57 -26.76 36.97
N ILE A 565 -18.03 -26.06 38.03
CA ILE A 565 -17.76 -26.29 39.48
C ILE A 565 -18.82 -25.49 40.30
N PRO A 566 -19.27 -25.95 41.49
CA PRO A 566 -20.52 -25.50 42.12
C PRO A 566 -20.46 -24.15 42.84
N ALA A 567 -21.63 -23.53 42.89
CA ALA A 567 -21.93 -22.21 43.42
C ALA A 567 -21.55 -21.99 44.90
N ILE A 568 -20.85 -20.88 45.17
CA ILE A 568 -20.84 -20.20 46.47
C ILE A 568 -21.77 -18.99 46.36
N ARG A 569 -22.82 -18.96 47.18
CA ARG A 569 -23.82 -17.89 47.26
C ARG A 569 -23.24 -16.63 47.92
N GLY A 570 -23.36 -15.52 47.19
CA GLY A 570 -23.67 -14.15 47.61
C GLY A 570 -23.18 -13.61 48.96
N ASN A 571 -22.31 -12.59 48.91
CA ASN A 571 -22.71 -11.18 49.06
C ASN A 571 -21.47 -10.27 49.13
N GLN A 572 -21.60 -9.06 48.56
CA GLN A 572 -20.63 -7.96 48.52
C GLN A 572 -19.45 -8.09 47.54
N ILE A 573 -19.72 -7.94 46.24
CA ILE A 573 -18.74 -7.30 45.35
C ILE A 573 -19.05 -5.80 45.40
N LYS A 574 -18.39 -5.10 46.33
CA LYS A 574 -18.25 -3.65 46.24
C LYS A 574 -17.59 -3.33 44.90
N GLU A 575 -17.98 -2.23 44.27
CA GLU A 575 -17.26 -1.63 43.15
C GLU A 575 -15.76 -1.73 43.42
N LYS A 576 -15.06 -2.59 42.67
CA LYS A 576 -13.61 -2.68 42.76
C LYS A 576 -13.07 -1.35 42.23
N GLU A 577 -12.60 -0.51 43.14
CA GLU A 577 -11.83 0.69 42.81
C GLU A 577 -10.75 0.31 41.79
N LYS A 578 -10.73 1.02 40.66
CA LYS A 578 -9.74 0.82 39.61
C LYS A 578 -8.34 1.08 40.22
N PRO A 579 -7.32 0.24 39.94
CA PRO A 579 -5.99 0.51 40.46
C PRO A 579 -5.47 1.83 39.88
N LEU A 580 -5.00 2.70 40.77
CA LEU A 580 -4.39 3.99 40.46
C LEU A 580 -2.87 3.82 40.49
N PHE A 581 -2.17 4.29 39.45
CA PHE A 581 -0.71 4.36 39.44
C PHE A 581 -0.31 5.75 39.90
N ARG A 582 0.46 5.88 40.99
CA ARG A 582 1.06 7.16 41.37
C ARG A 582 2.51 7.22 40.89
N VAL A 583 2.86 8.35 40.28
CA VAL A 583 4.23 8.83 40.14
C VAL A 583 4.37 10.14 40.90
N GLU A 584 5.59 10.57 41.17
CA GLU A 584 5.87 11.80 41.93
C GLU A 584 5.16 13.05 41.39
N GLN A 585 4.72 13.04 40.13
CA GLN A 585 4.06 14.14 39.43
C GLN A 585 2.54 13.96 39.25
N GLY A 586 1.93 12.90 39.80
CA GLY A 586 0.47 12.68 39.76
C GLY A 586 0.05 11.25 39.45
N GLU A 587 -1.23 11.09 39.09
CA GLU A 587 -1.83 9.81 38.72
C GLU A 587 -1.56 9.47 37.24
N LEU A 588 -1.11 8.25 36.98
CA LEU A 588 -0.92 7.71 35.63
C LEU A 588 -2.09 6.80 35.26
N GLN A 589 -2.65 7.01 34.07
CA GLN A 589 -3.57 6.06 33.46
C GLN A 589 -2.82 4.76 33.10
N LEU A 590 -3.51 3.61 33.15
CA LEU A 590 -2.95 2.28 32.89
C LEU A 590 -2.13 2.21 31.59
N SER A 591 -2.60 2.86 30.53
CA SER A 591 -1.89 2.97 29.25
C SER A 591 -0.51 3.63 29.39
N SER A 592 -0.38 4.61 30.28
CA SER A 592 0.86 5.35 30.53
C SER A 592 1.80 4.57 31.46
N ALA A 593 1.25 3.81 32.41
CA ALA A 593 2.03 2.86 33.22
C ALA A 593 2.62 1.74 32.34
N MET A 594 1.88 1.25 31.34
CA MET A 594 2.37 0.26 30.38
C MET A 594 3.48 0.80 29.49
N VAL A 595 3.39 2.05 29.04
CA VAL A 595 4.48 2.71 28.31
C VAL A 595 5.76 2.79 29.16
N ALA A 596 5.63 3.05 30.46
CA ALA A 596 6.76 3.10 31.36
C ALA A 596 7.36 1.71 31.68
N ILE A 597 6.52 0.68 31.85
CA ILE A 597 6.97 -0.72 31.95
C ILE A 597 7.76 -1.09 30.69
N LYS A 598 7.23 -0.82 29.49
CA LYS A 598 7.92 -1.08 28.22
C LYS A 598 9.28 -0.36 28.15
N ALA A 599 9.35 0.89 28.61
CA ALA A 599 10.60 1.65 28.63
C ALA A 599 11.63 1.12 29.64
N ALA A 600 11.20 0.68 30.83
CA ALA A 600 12.07 0.06 31.82
C ALA A 600 12.67 -1.28 31.32
N TYR A 601 11.86 -2.12 30.67
CA TYR A 601 12.33 -3.35 30.03
C TYR A 601 13.41 -3.04 28.97
N ARG A 602 13.22 -2.03 28.12
CA ARG A 602 14.23 -1.66 27.10
C ARG A 602 15.59 -1.29 27.69
N ILE A 603 15.61 -0.65 28.86
CA ILE A 603 16.85 -0.30 29.55
C ILE A 603 17.48 -1.57 30.16
N LEU A 604 16.68 -2.39 30.83
CA LEU A 604 17.15 -3.63 31.48
C LEU A 604 17.72 -4.65 30.48
N PHE A 605 17.18 -4.71 29.26
CA PHE A 605 17.64 -5.64 28.22
C PHE A 605 18.69 -5.02 27.28
N GLY A 606 19.17 -3.81 27.57
CA GLY A 606 20.23 -3.15 26.81
C GLY A 606 19.81 -2.68 25.41
N TRP A 607 18.50 -2.60 25.15
CA TRP A 607 17.93 -2.14 23.89
C TRP A 607 17.96 -0.61 23.76
N ARG A 608 18.10 0.13 24.88
CA ARG A 608 18.30 1.58 24.88
C ARG A 608 19.43 2.00 25.84
N LYS A 609 20.14 3.09 25.52
CA LYS A 609 21.08 3.73 26.46
C LYS A 609 20.32 4.39 27.62
N VAL A 610 20.91 4.31 28.81
CA VAL A 610 20.40 4.91 30.06
C VAL A 610 20.65 6.43 30.04
N GLU A 611 19.83 7.18 29.32
CA GLU A 611 19.78 8.64 29.52
C GLU A 611 18.38 9.04 29.95
N GLY A 612 18.25 9.46 31.22
CA GLY A 612 17.08 10.17 31.75
C GLY A 612 15.87 9.33 32.19
N PHE A 613 16.04 8.05 32.55
CA PHE A 613 14.93 7.25 33.07
C PHE A 613 15.04 7.06 34.58
N ASP A 614 14.44 7.99 35.32
CA ASP A 614 14.30 7.91 36.78
C ASP A 614 12.79 8.00 37.08
N THR A 615 12.13 6.85 37.27
CA THR A 615 10.68 6.83 37.52
C THR A 615 10.35 5.71 38.49
N LYS A 616 9.95 6.11 39.69
CA LYS A 616 9.54 5.23 40.78
C LYS A 616 8.04 4.94 40.66
N PHE A 617 7.66 3.66 40.64
CA PHE A 617 6.25 3.21 40.55
C PHE A 617 5.84 2.55 41.86
N GLU A 618 4.83 3.10 42.52
CA GLU A 618 4.22 2.55 43.73
C GLU A 618 2.78 2.11 43.45
N PHE A 619 2.39 0.93 43.94
CA PHE A 619 1.02 0.40 43.81
C PHE A 619 0.27 0.67 45.12
N GLU A 620 -0.91 1.28 45.03
CA GLU A 620 -1.74 1.55 46.23
C GLU A 620 -2.34 0.28 46.87
N ASN A 621 -2.28 -0.89 46.21
CA ASN A 621 -2.95 -2.12 46.67
C ASN A 621 -2.15 -3.41 46.38
N GLU A 622 -0.85 -3.41 46.65
CA GLU A 622 0.05 -4.56 46.43
C GLU A 622 -0.39 -5.83 47.21
N SER A 623 -1.02 -5.65 48.38
CA SER A 623 -1.54 -6.72 49.25
C SER A 623 -2.78 -7.45 48.69
N SER A 624 -3.47 -6.86 47.71
CA SER A 624 -4.69 -7.44 47.12
C SER A 624 -4.37 -8.57 46.13
N PHE A 625 -3.14 -8.60 45.60
CA PHE A 625 -2.71 -9.56 44.57
C PHE A 625 -1.89 -10.73 45.14
N SER A 626 -1.33 -10.60 46.34
CA SER A 626 -0.52 -11.62 47.00
C SER A 626 -1.32 -12.84 47.50
N ASN A 627 -2.66 -12.77 47.45
CA ASN A 627 -3.57 -13.83 47.89
C ASN A 627 -4.19 -14.67 46.76
N ALA A 628 -3.84 -14.42 45.49
CA ALA A 628 -4.19 -15.35 44.42
C ALA A 628 -3.26 -16.57 44.52
N PRO A 629 -3.77 -17.82 44.47
CA PRO A 629 -2.95 -19.02 44.66
C PRO A 629 -2.08 -19.25 43.42
N MET A 630 -0.95 -18.53 43.32
CA MET A 630 0.15 -18.91 42.44
C MET A 630 0.97 -19.99 43.14
N ILE A 631 1.05 -21.14 42.50
CA ILE A 631 1.93 -22.25 42.87
C ILE A 631 3.38 -21.74 42.77
N LEU A 632 4.01 -21.46 43.91
CA LEU A 632 5.44 -21.15 44.01
C LEU A 632 6.05 -21.95 45.18
N PRO A 633 7.28 -22.52 45.03
CA PRO A 633 7.98 -23.20 46.11
C PRO A 633 8.45 -22.22 47.18
N LYS A 634 8.35 -22.65 48.43
CA LYS A 634 8.66 -21.88 49.65
C LYS A 634 10.09 -21.33 49.67
N ALA A 635 10.22 -20.01 49.69
CA ALA A 635 11.32 -19.31 50.38
C ALA A 635 10.77 -18.02 51.02
N LYS A 636 10.97 -17.87 52.33
CA LYS A 636 10.52 -16.70 53.11
C LYS A 636 11.45 -15.51 52.83
N LEU A 637 10.91 -14.40 52.33
CA LEU A 637 11.60 -13.11 52.30
C LEU A 637 11.16 -12.30 53.54
N ASN A 638 12.09 -12.05 54.46
CA ASN A 638 11.88 -11.12 55.56
C ASN A 638 12.07 -9.67 55.06
N GLN A 639 11.28 -8.78 55.64
CA GLN A 639 11.24 -7.33 55.42
C GLN A 639 12.62 -6.67 55.54
N LEU A 640 12.99 -5.83 54.57
CA LEU A 640 14.04 -4.82 54.73
C LEU A 640 13.59 -3.50 54.10
N LYS A 641 13.67 -2.43 54.89
CA LYS A 641 13.58 -1.02 54.47
C LYS A 641 14.96 -0.59 53.96
N TYR A 642 15.02 0.17 52.87
CA TYR A 642 16.21 0.93 52.49
C TYR A 642 15.86 2.41 52.32
N GLU A 643 16.55 3.25 53.10
CA GLU A 643 16.80 4.67 52.81
C GLU A 643 18.01 4.73 51.87
N ALA A 644 17.90 5.50 50.79
CA ALA A 644 18.98 5.71 49.82
C ALA A 644 19.74 7.00 50.14
N ILE A 645 21.08 6.92 50.16
CA ILE A 645 21.98 8.07 50.05
C ILE A 645 22.78 7.88 48.76
N ILE A 646 22.43 8.74 47.78
CA ILE A 646 23.07 9.19 46.53
C ILE A 646 23.98 8.21 45.77
#